data_AF-A0AAD8N805-F1
#
_entry.id   AF-A0AAD8N805-F1
#
_cell.length_a   1.000
_cell.length_b   1.000
_cell.length_c   1.000
_cell.angle_alpha   90.00
_cell.angle_beta   90.00
_cell.angle_gamma   90.00
#
_symmetry.space_group_name_H-M   'P 1'
#
loop_
_entity.id
_entity.type
_entity.pdbx_description
1 polymer ?
#
loop_
_entity_poly.entity_id
_entity_poly.type
_entity_poly.pdbx_seq_one_letter_code
_entity_poly.pdbx_strand_id
1 'polypeptide(L)'
;MEVVDDKGVEGDKEERGRREDRRRTMVEVCSSGGVVATTKNKGVAVNQKYEIGPSVRQAFEAGWTTFKRALQSIGPFQFIQTEHVPDPPPSMAHAFVDMSFGLNIYNALGFKPANRGSKVCINCQERIVGVDVQNKNNDKNLVKIVIQGDTAIPDCEAGKKHSVPPLVSALKGSAEQNAARFHFPGHNRGRAAPLSLVELIGLRPFLHDLPELPELDNLFSPEGPILEAQREASKLFGALETWFLVGGSTCGVQAAIMATCSPGDTIILPRNSHASAISGMVLSGVVPKYIIPQYDFKWDIAGGTSVAQVDKAMKELETEGRKAAAVFVTSPTYHGICSNLDKISMLCHSHNIPLIVDEAHGAHFGFHPELPSSSLCQGADLVVQSTHKVLCSLTQSSMLHMSGNIVDREKICRCLQTLQSSSPSYLLLSSLDAARAQISDNQHNIFNEAVKLAFEAKTLIQKIPGISVLDFQVFSSFSAMDPLRVTVGVWELGVSGFEADDMLYKEYGVVSELVGLRSITFVITLGTCREHVQRLVLGLKHLSEILYPTQGSGKEERVDGIQQLTCSFEDIQIRLSPREAFFAKKRTVSFTKSIGEICGELICPYPPGIPVMIPGEIITESALDYLVQVKSKGGVISGAADPLLSSIVVCDGQVNCS
;
A
#
# COMPACT_ATOMS: atom_id res chain seq x y z
N MET A 1 -2.16 40.19 52.77
CA MET A 1 -2.33 41.64 52.55
C MET A 1 -2.58 41.78 51.06
N GLU A 2 -3.77 42.04 50.56
CA GLU A 2 -4.92 42.79 51.06
C GLU A 2 -6.23 42.01 50.96
N VAL A 3 -7.19 42.49 51.75
CA VAL A 3 -8.60 42.13 51.93
C VAL A 3 -9.40 42.71 50.74
N VAL A 4 -10.53 42.15 50.29
CA VAL A 4 -11.90 42.60 50.64
C VAL A 4 -12.93 41.52 50.26
N ASP A 5 -13.71 41.12 51.26
CA ASP A 5 -15.02 40.44 51.23
C ASP A 5 -16.10 41.34 50.62
N ASP A 6 -17.14 40.77 49.99
CA ASP A 6 -18.49 41.26 50.31
C ASP A 6 -19.59 40.18 50.22
N LYS A 7 -20.50 40.26 51.19
CA LYS A 7 -21.58 39.33 51.52
C LYS A 7 -22.95 39.93 51.21
N GLY A 8 -23.95 39.05 51.06
CA GLY A 8 -25.38 39.34 51.29
C GLY A 8 -26.13 39.81 50.05
N VAL A 9 -27.41 39.49 49.82
CA VAL A 9 -28.53 39.60 50.76
C VAL A 9 -29.73 38.75 50.28
N GLU A 10 -30.45 38.15 51.24
CA GLU A 10 -31.76 37.49 51.14
C GLU A 10 -32.92 38.49 50.91
N GLY A 11 -34.04 38.03 50.33
CA GLY A 11 -35.29 38.79 50.34
C GLY A 11 -36.50 38.10 49.70
N ASP A 12 -37.33 37.49 50.54
CA ASP A 12 -38.68 36.95 50.28
C ASP A 12 -39.69 38.01 49.76
N LYS A 13 -40.65 37.58 48.92
CA LYS A 13 -42.11 37.65 49.23
C LYS A 13 -43.04 37.06 48.15
N GLU A 14 -44.12 36.50 48.68
CA GLU A 14 -45.23 35.73 48.07
C GLU A 14 -46.10 36.48 47.05
N GLU A 15 -46.60 35.76 46.03
CA GLU A 15 -47.99 35.93 45.58
C GLU A 15 -48.55 34.62 44.94
N ARG A 16 -49.72 34.18 45.41
CA ARG A 16 -50.44 32.96 44.98
C ARG A 16 -51.35 33.26 43.78
N GLY A 17 -51.28 32.43 42.72
CA GLY A 17 -52.26 32.42 41.62
C GLY A 17 -52.28 31.14 40.77
N ARG A 18 -53.29 30.30 41.01
CA ARG A 18 -53.85 29.13 40.27
C ARG A 18 -53.18 28.57 38.97
N ARG A 19 -52.91 27.24 39.06
CA ARG A 19 -53.13 26.13 38.10
C ARG A 19 -52.58 26.23 36.66
N GLU A 20 -51.55 25.42 36.38
CA GLU A 20 -51.55 24.39 35.33
C GLU A 20 -50.43 23.38 35.59
N ASP A 21 -50.76 22.09 35.70
CA ASP A 21 -49.84 21.00 36.03
C ASP A 21 -48.99 20.64 34.80
N ARG A 22 -47.91 21.40 34.56
CA ARG A 22 -46.82 21.01 33.66
C ARG A 22 -45.69 20.46 34.50
N ARG A 23 -45.65 19.13 34.67
CA ARG A 23 -44.47 18.42 35.15
C ARG A 23 -43.33 18.63 34.15
N ARG A 24 -42.46 19.62 34.41
CA ARG A 24 -41.13 19.72 33.83
C ARG A 24 -40.25 18.65 34.48
N THR A 25 -39.83 17.65 33.72
CA THR A 25 -38.71 16.80 34.12
C THR A 25 -37.43 17.62 33.91
N MET A 26 -36.78 18.02 35.01
CA MET A 26 -35.40 18.52 34.97
C MET A 26 -34.47 17.33 34.71
N VAL A 27 -33.55 17.48 33.76
CA VAL A 27 -32.42 16.58 33.57
C VAL A 27 -31.17 17.37 33.93
N GLU A 28 -30.63 17.12 35.11
CA GLU A 28 -29.26 17.50 35.44
C GLU A 28 -28.30 16.61 34.65
N VAL A 29 -27.38 17.23 33.91
CA VAL A 29 -26.31 16.55 33.18
C VAL A 29 -25.05 16.66 34.02
N CYS A 30 -24.68 15.57 34.69
CA CYS A 30 -23.38 15.44 35.33
C CYS A 30 -22.38 14.80 34.35
N SER A 31 -21.14 15.27 34.37
CA SER A 31 -20.05 15.01 33.40
C SER A 31 -19.40 13.62 33.49
N SER A 32 -20.15 12.59 33.87
CA SER A 32 -19.69 11.19 33.81
C SER A 32 -20.89 10.26 33.63
N GLY A 33 -20.91 9.54 32.50
CA GLY A 33 -22.06 8.75 32.07
C GLY A 33 -22.28 7.48 32.90
N GLY A 34 -23.44 7.40 33.57
CA GLY A 34 -24.04 6.13 34.01
C GLY A 34 -24.80 6.22 35.35
N VAL A 35 -26.09 5.87 35.36
CA VAL A 35 -26.87 5.61 36.59
C VAL A 35 -27.50 4.21 36.53
N VAL A 36 -27.37 3.45 37.63
CA VAL A 36 -27.97 2.12 37.87
C VAL A 36 -28.79 2.16 39.16
N ALA A 37 -29.98 1.58 39.16
CA ALA A 37 -30.76 1.29 40.38
C ALA A 37 -31.24 -0.17 40.36
N THR A 38 -31.13 -0.87 41.50
CA THR A 38 -31.30 -2.34 41.64
C THR A 38 -32.57 -2.75 42.39
N THR A 39 -33.16 -3.91 42.06
CA THR A 39 -33.92 -4.80 42.97
C THR A 39 -34.07 -6.22 42.37
N LYS A 40 -34.17 -7.24 43.24
CA LYS A 40 -33.95 -8.70 43.03
C LYS A 40 -35.15 -9.49 42.45
N ASN A 41 -34.92 -10.41 41.48
CA ASN A 41 -35.08 -11.89 41.59
C ASN A 41 -35.21 -12.65 40.23
N LYS A 42 -34.28 -13.62 40.02
CA LYS A 42 -34.34 -14.97 39.37
C LYS A 42 -34.95 -15.22 37.95
N GLY A 43 -34.08 -15.48 36.95
CA GLY A 43 -33.92 -16.81 36.27
C GLY A 43 -34.20 -16.99 34.75
N VAL A 44 -33.16 -17.43 33.99
CA VAL A 44 -33.10 -18.28 32.74
C VAL A 44 -32.73 -17.62 31.36
N ALA A 45 -32.11 -18.42 30.45
CA ALA A 45 -31.14 -18.17 29.36
C ALA A 45 -31.66 -17.97 27.90
N VAL A 46 -30.83 -17.46 26.97
CA VAL A 46 -31.15 -17.19 25.52
C VAL A 46 -29.96 -17.50 24.56
N ASN A 47 -30.19 -18.26 23.47
CA ASN A 47 -29.34 -18.41 22.28
C ASN A 47 -30.20 -18.77 21.03
N GLN A 48 -30.36 -17.88 20.04
CA GLN A 48 -30.95 -18.17 18.69
C GLN A 48 -30.65 -17.04 17.64
N LYS A 49 -30.52 -17.40 16.36
CA LYS A 49 -30.25 -16.54 15.17
C LYS A 49 -31.53 -16.11 14.41
N TYR A 50 -31.50 -14.97 13.69
CA TYR A 50 -32.65 -14.42 12.92
C TYR A 50 -32.28 -13.95 11.50
N GLU A 51 -33.13 -14.20 10.50
CA GLU A 51 -33.05 -13.65 9.13
C GLU A 51 -33.82 -12.32 9.00
N ILE A 52 -33.28 -11.35 8.23
CA ILE A 52 -33.89 -10.03 8.02
C ILE A 52 -34.72 -10.01 6.73
N GLY A 53 -36.01 -9.67 6.84
CA GLY A 53 -36.93 -9.58 5.71
C GLY A 53 -36.83 -8.29 4.86
N PRO A 54 -37.42 -8.26 3.65
CA PRO A 54 -37.32 -7.15 2.68
C PRO A 54 -37.81 -5.78 3.17
N SER A 55 -38.70 -5.77 4.17
CA SER A 55 -39.29 -4.54 4.74
C SER A 55 -38.30 -3.71 5.56
N VAL A 56 -37.32 -4.35 6.22
CA VAL A 56 -36.27 -3.66 6.98
C VAL A 56 -35.31 -2.94 6.06
N ARG A 57 -35.01 -3.56 4.91
CA ARG A 57 -34.15 -3.01 3.86
C ARG A 57 -34.72 -1.72 3.27
N GLN A 58 -36.01 -1.73 2.93
CA GLN A 58 -36.71 -0.53 2.44
C GLN A 58 -36.75 0.60 3.48
N ALA A 59 -36.96 0.27 4.76
CA ALA A 59 -36.96 1.27 5.82
C ALA A 59 -35.57 1.91 6.02
N PHE A 60 -34.50 1.13 5.92
CA PHE A 60 -33.13 1.62 6.03
C PHE A 60 -32.73 2.50 4.84
N GLU A 61 -33.04 2.07 3.61
CA GLU A 61 -32.77 2.85 2.39
C GLU A 61 -33.56 4.16 2.34
N ALA A 62 -34.82 4.16 2.80
CA ALA A 62 -35.64 5.36 2.90
C ALA A 62 -35.10 6.36 3.95
N GLY A 63 -34.62 5.87 5.10
CA GLY A 63 -33.98 6.69 6.13
C GLY A 63 -32.67 7.31 5.66
N TRP A 64 -31.83 6.54 4.96
CA TRP A 64 -30.57 7.00 4.37
C TRP A 64 -30.78 8.07 3.29
N THR A 65 -31.81 7.90 2.46
CA THR A 65 -32.16 8.87 1.41
C THR A 65 -32.66 10.20 2.00
N THR A 66 -33.41 10.13 3.10
CA THR A 66 -33.91 11.32 3.82
C THR A 66 -32.75 12.08 4.49
N PHE A 67 -31.77 11.38 5.05
CA PHE A 67 -30.56 11.97 5.62
C PHE A 67 -29.71 12.69 4.56
N LYS A 68 -29.54 12.11 3.36
CA LYS A 68 -28.85 12.76 2.24
C LYS A 68 -29.53 14.05 1.78
N ARG A 69 -30.87 14.08 1.72
CA ARG A 69 -31.63 15.29 1.37
C ARG A 69 -31.50 16.38 2.43
N ALA A 70 -31.45 16.03 3.72
CA ALA A 70 -31.23 16.99 4.79
C ALA A 70 -29.84 17.65 4.68
N LEU A 71 -28.79 16.87 4.37
CA LEU A 71 -27.44 17.38 4.11
C LEU A 71 -27.34 18.30 2.88
N GLN A 72 -28.11 18.03 1.82
CA GLN A 72 -28.15 18.88 0.62
C GLN A 72 -28.93 20.18 0.80
N SER A 73 -29.81 20.27 1.81
CA SER A 73 -30.62 21.46 2.10
C SER A 73 -29.88 22.55 2.89
N ILE A 74 -28.67 22.26 3.37
CA ILE A 74 -27.81 23.20 4.10
C ILE A 74 -26.84 23.80 3.09
N GLY A 75 -27.25 24.91 2.45
CA GLY A 75 -26.40 25.68 1.53
C GLY A 75 -25.22 26.38 2.24
N PRO A 76 -24.27 26.99 1.49
CA PRO A 76 -23.05 27.55 2.07
C PRO A 76 -23.34 28.91 2.71
N PHE A 77 -22.98 29.12 3.98
CA PHE A 77 -23.04 30.45 4.59
C PHE A 77 -21.70 30.94 5.14
N GLN A 78 -21.44 32.20 4.77
CA GLN A 78 -20.40 33.11 5.23
C GLN A 78 -20.59 33.46 6.72
N PHE A 79 -19.47 33.61 7.45
CA PHE A 79 -19.45 34.12 8.81
C PHE A 79 -19.67 35.63 8.83
N ILE A 80 -20.67 36.11 9.59
CA ILE A 80 -20.77 37.49 10.06
C ILE A 80 -20.60 37.45 11.58
N GLN A 81 -19.53 38.08 12.08
CA GLN A 81 -19.26 38.28 13.51
C GLN A 81 -20.15 39.40 14.07
N THR A 82 -20.83 39.13 15.19
CA THR A 82 -21.27 40.16 16.15
C THR A 82 -21.08 39.66 17.59
N GLU A 83 -20.81 40.60 18.50
CA GLU A 83 -20.12 40.45 19.78
C GLU A 83 -20.90 39.76 20.91
N HIS A 84 -20.14 39.11 21.80
CA HIS A 84 -20.42 38.73 23.20
C HIS A 84 -21.47 37.64 23.53
N VAL A 85 -21.06 36.36 23.44
CA VAL A 85 -21.47 35.22 24.33
C VAL A 85 -20.32 34.17 24.35
N PRO A 86 -20.01 33.46 25.47
CA PRO A 86 -18.96 32.43 25.50
C PRO A 86 -19.37 31.15 24.73
N ASP A 87 -18.45 30.62 23.92
CA ASP A 87 -18.62 29.43 23.07
C ASP A 87 -18.90 28.12 23.86
N PRO A 88 -19.85 27.26 23.41
CA PRO A 88 -19.86 25.83 23.70
C PRO A 88 -19.09 25.02 22.62
N PRO A 89 -18.57 23.82 22.95
CA PRO A 89 -17.73 23.03 22.04
C PRO A 89 -18.52 22.47 20.83
N PRO A 90 -17.86 22.29 19.65
CA PRO A 90 -18.51 21.87 18.42
C PRO A 90 -18.70 20.34 18.38
N SER A 91 -19.75 19.85 19.04
CA SER A 91 -20.26 18.50 18.80
C SER A 91 -21.72 18.40 19.23
N MET A 92 -22.68 18.77 18.37
CA MET A 92 -24.07 18.28 18.42
C MET A 92 -24.87 18.86 17.26
N ALA A 93 -24.95 18.13 16.14
CA ALA A 93 -26.05 18.26 15.20
C ALA A 93 -27.09 17.20 15.57
N HIS A 94 -28.20 17.59 16.19
CA HIS A 94 -29.30 16.68 16.48
C HIS A 94 -30.27 16.62 15.28
N ALA A 95 -30.36 15.45 14.64
CA ALA A 95 -31.51 15.09 13.83
C ALA A 95 -32.52 14.34 14.71
N PHE A 96 -33.73 14.88 14.87
CA PHE A 96 -34.84 14.16 15.48
C PHE A 96 -35.27 13.01 14.56
N VAL A 97 -35.11 11.77 15.01
CA VAL A 97 -35.74 10.61 14.37
C VAL A 97 -37.09 10.38 15.04
N ASP A 98 -38.13 10.44 14.22
CA ASP A 98 -39.53 10.27 14.63
C ASP A 98 -39.76 8.88 15.29
N MET A 99 -40.55 8.84 16.37
CA MET A 99 -40.81 7.62 17.18
C MET A 99 -41.35 6.44 16.34
N SER A 100 -41.94 6.75 15.20
CA SER A 100 -42.46 5.81 14.19
C SER A 100 -41.36 4.91 13.59
N PHE A 101 -40.11 5.39 13.48
CA PHE A 101 -38.99 4.62 12.92
C PHE A 101 -38.48 3.53 13.86
N GLY A 102 -38.40 3.82 15.16
CA GLY A 102 -38.01 2.83 16.18
C GLY A 102 -39.00 1.68 16.27
N LEU A 103 -40.30 1.96 16.22
CA LEU A 103 -41.37 0.95 16.31
C LEU A 103 -41.33 -0.09 15.17
N ASN A 104 -40.96 0.34 13.96
CA ASN A 104 -40.86 -0.53 12.78
C ASN A 104 -39.68 -1.51 12.88
N ILE A 105 -38.57 -1.10 13.48
CA ILE A 105 -37.40 -1.97 13.74
C ILE A 105 -37.74 -3.01 14.82
N TYR A 106 -38.46 -2.61 15.88
CA TYR A 106 -38.94 -3.55 16.92
C TYR A 106 -39.83 -4.66 16.35
N ASN A 107 -40.80 -4.30 15.51
CA ASN A 107 -41.71 -5.26 14.90
C ASN A 107 -41.02 -6.21 13.92
N ALA A 108 -40.01 -5.73 13.18
CA ALA A 108 -39.33 -6.55 12.17
C ALA A 108 -38.28 -7.51 12.76
N LEU A 109 -37.74 -7.22 13.96
CA LEU A 109 -36.84 -8.09 14.71
C LEU A 109 -37.56 -9.05 15.67
N GLY A 110 -38.91 -9.06 15.68
CA GLY A 110 -39.72 -9.96 16.51
C GLY A 110 -39.79 -9.60 18.00
N PHE A 111 -39.34 -8.41 18.40
CA PHE A 111 -39.36 -7.97 19.80
C PHE A 111 -40.65 -7.21 20.13
N LYS A 112 -41.42 -7.68 21.13
CA LYS A 112 -42.53 -6.89 21.69
C LYS A 112 -41.98 -5.81 22.64
N PRO A 113 -42.42 -4.55 22.54
CA PRO A 113 -41.94 -3.49 23.43
C PRO A 113 -42.42 -3.76 24.86
N ALA A 114 -41.50 -4.11 25.75
CA ALA A 114 -41.76 -4.12 27.18
C ALA A 114 -41.54 -2.69 27.72
N ASN A 115 -42.64 -1.95 27.83
CA ASN A 115 -42.75 -0.58 28.38
C ASN A 115 -42.18 0.58 27.52
N ARG A 116 -42.86 1.73 27.64
CA ARG A 116 -42.49 3.02 27.03
C ARG A 116 -41.17 3.53 27.63
N GLY A 117 -40.04 3.05 27.11
CA GLY A 117 -38.71 3.47 27.58
C GLY A 117 -37.50 2.95 26.79
N SER A 118 -37.67 2.01 25.86
CA SER A 118 -36.54 1.42 25.12
C SER A 118 -35.96 2.38 24.07
N LYS A 119 -34.62 2.53 24.04
CA LYS A 119 -33.89 3.43 23.13
C LYS A 119 -33.16 2.63 22.06
N VAL A 120 -33.21 3.10 20.81
CA VAL A 120 -32.43 2.57 19.69
C VAL A 120 -31.39 3.63 19.31
N CYS A 121 -30.12 3.24 19.27
CA CYS A 121 -29.03 4.10 18.85
C CYS A 121 -28.51 3.61 17.48
N ILE A 122 -28.47 4.50 16.49
CA ILE A 122 -27.99 4.19 15.14
C ILE A 122 -26.72 5.01 14.90
N ASN A 123 -25.59 4.33 14.71
CA ASN A 123 -24.37 4.97 14.23
C ASN A 123 -24.29 4.83 12.71
N CYS A 124 -24.65 5.89 12.00
CA CYS A 124 -24.68 5.94 10.53
C CYS A 124 -23.29 5.93 9.88
N GLN A 125 -22.23 6.32 10.60
CA GLN A 125 -20.85 6.28 10.07
C GLN A 125 -20.26 4.87 10.10
N GLU A 126 -20.62 4.06 11.10
CA GLU A 126 -20.08 2.71 11.29
C GLU A 126 -21.04 1.59 10.85
N ARG A 127 -22.26 1.94 10.37
CA ARG A 127 -23.36 0.99 10.06
C ARG A 127 -23.72 0.06 11.22
N ILE A 128 -23.69 0.59 12.45
CA ILE A 128 -24.00 -0.16 13.67
C ILE A 128 -25.39 0.23 14.16
N VAL A 129 -26.24 -0.77 14.41
CA VAL A 129 -27.51 -0.59 15.12
C VAL A 129 -27.37 -1.20 16.50
N GLY A 130 -27.38 -0.33 17.52
CA GLY A 130 -27.45 -0.73 18.92
C GLY A 130 -28.91 -0.76 19.36
N VAL A 131 -29.42 -1.94 19.66
CA VAL A 131 -30.76 -2.10 20.25
C VAL A 131 -30.59 -2.43 21.73
N ASP A 132 -31.14 -1.58 22.60
CA ASP A 132 -31.21 -1.88 24.03
C ASP A 132 -32.30 -2.92 24.26
N VAL A 133 -31.90 -4.19 24.29
CA VAL A 133 -32.81 -5.30 24.55
C VAL A 133 -32.78 -5.58 26.05
N GLN A 134 -33.79 -5.07 26.77
CA GLN A 134 -34.01 -5.49 28.15
C GLN A 134 -34.43 -6.97 28.15
N ASN A 135 -33.47 -7.83 28.46
CA ASN A 135 -33.77 -9.23 28.70
C ASN A 135 -34.37 -9.39 30.09
N LYS A 136 -35.18 -10.44 30.32
CA LYS A 136 -35.91 -10.67 31.59
C LYS A 136 -35.02 -10.71 32.86
N ASN A 137 -33.69 -10.74 32.71
CA ASN A 137 -32.69 -10.70 33.79
C ASN A 137 -32.10 -9.31 34.07
N ASN A 138 -32.57 -8.24 33.42
CA ASN A 138 -32.10 -6.85 33.61
C ASN A 138 -30.58 -6.62 33.48
N ASP A 139 -29.86 -7.54 32.83
CA ASP A 139 -28.54 -7.25 32.28
C ASP A 139 -28.73 -6.37 31.04
N LYS A 140 -28.06 -5.20 31.05
CA LYS A 140 -27.89 -4.38 29.84
C LYS A 140 -26.92 -5.10 28.91
N ASN A 141 -27.42 -6.06 28.15
CA ASN A 141 -26.68 -6.54 27.00
C ASN A 141 -26.95 -5.59 25.85
N LEU A 142 -25.98 -4.71 25.62
CA LEU A 142 -25.91 -3.92 24.41
C LEU A 142 -25.54 -4.90 23.30
N VAL A 143 -26.55 -5.50 22.67
CA VAL A 143 -26.33 -6.40 21.53
C VAL A 143 -25.97 -5.48 20.36
N LYS A 144 -24.68 -5.38 20.08
CA LYS A 144 -24.20 -4.78 18.84
C LYS A 144 -24.58 -5.73 17.72
N ILE A 145 -25.41 -5.24 16.82
CA ILE A 145 -25.69 -5.93 15.57
C ILE A 145 -24.88 -5.20 14.51
N VAL A 146 -23.83 -5.87 14.03
CA VAL A 146 -23.05 -5.38 12.90
C VAL A 146 -23.74 -5.86 11.63
N ILE A 147 -24.10 -4.92 10.77
CA ILE A 147 -24.71 -5.24 9.47
C ILE A 147 -23.58 -5.35 8.44
N GLN A 148 -23.23 -6.59 8.10
CA GLN A 148 -22.32 -6.91 6.98
C GLN A 148 -23.15 -7.44 5.81
N GLY A 149 -23.37 -6.60 4.80
CA GLY A 149 -24.18 -6.97 3.63
C GLY A 149 -25.63 -7.28 4.00
N ASP A 150 -26.12 -8.46 3.60
CA ASP A 150 -27.50 -8.94 3.81
C ASP A 150 -27.69 -9.74 5.13
N THR A 151 -26.70 -9.76 6.03
CA THR A 151 -26.71 -10.58 7.26
C THR A 151 -26.53 -9.75 8.54
N ALA A 152 -27.33 -10.03 9.56
CA ALA A 152 -27.18 -9.50 10.92
C ALA A 152 -26.65 -10.57 11.87
N ILE A 153 -25.49 -10.32 12.47
CA ILE A 153 -24.83 -11.26 13.37
C ILE A 153 -24.82 -10.66 14.78
N PRO A 154 -25.30 -11.37 15.81
CA PRO A 154 -25.12 -10.97 17.21
C PRO A 154 -23.64 -11.04 17.59
N ASP A 155 -23.13 -10.03 18.29
CA ASP A 155 -21.73 -9.91 18.78
C ASP A 155 -21.25 -11.09 19.67
N CYS A 156 -22.11 -12.06 19.97
CA CYS A 156 -21.77 -13.28 20.72
C CYS A 156 -21.38 -14.49 19.86
N GLU A 157 -21.39 -14.39 18.53
CA GLU A 157 -20.76 -15.39 17.63
C GLU A 157 -19.39 -14.95 17.08
N ALA A 158 -18.84 -13.81 17.53
CA ALA A 158 -17.46 -13.38 17.27
C ALA A 158 -16.43 -14.15 18.12
N GLY A 159 -16.55 -15.48 18.16
CA GLY A 159 -15.67 -16.40 18.88
C GLY A 159 -14.30 -16.64 18.22
N LYS A 160 -13.95 -15.89 17.17
CA LYS A 160 -12.55 -15.63 16.85
C LYS A 160 -12.18 -14.32 17.53
N LYS A 161 -11.35 -14.36 18.58
CA LYS A 161 -10.73 -13.14 19.10
C LYS A 161 -10.04 -12.45 17.92
N HIS A 162 -10.62 -11.36 17.41
CA HIS A 162 -9.85 -10.41 16.61
C HIS A 162 -8.73 -9.91 17.52
N SER A 163 -7.52 -10.39 17.28
CA SER A 163 -6.34 -9.90 17.97
C SER A 163 -6.15 -8.45 17.51
N VAL A 164 -6.42 -7.49 18.38
CA VAL A 164 -6.17 -6.08 18.03
C VAL A 164 -4.67 -5.96 17.79
N PRO A 165 -4.22 -5.39 16.65
CA PRO A 165 -2.80 -5.42 16.30
C PRO A 165 -1.96 -4.80 17.44
N PRO A 166 -0.88 -5.46 17.91
CA PRO A 166 -0.17 -5.04 19.11
C PRO A 166 0.30 -3.59 19.09
N LEU A 167 0.93 -3.17 17.98
CA LEU A 167 1.47 -1.82 17.85
C LEU A 167 0.37 -0.79 17.62
N VAL A 168 -0.69 -1.14 16.88
CA VAL A 168 -1.87 -0.26 16.73
C VAL A 168 -2.54 -0.02 18.09
N SER A 169 -2.65 -1.05 18.91
CA SER A 169 -3.20 -0.97 20.27
C SER A 169 -2.36 -0.08 21.17
N ALA A 170 -1.04 -0.27 21.14
CA ALA A 170 -0.09 0.55 21.90
C ALA A 170 -0.14 2.02 21.45
N LEU A 171 -0.14 2.28 20.14
CA LEU A 171 -0.21 3.63 19.58
C LEU A 171 -1.47 4.37 20.00
N LYS A 172 -2.63 3.69 19.95
CA LYS A 172 -3.89 4.23 20.44
C LYS A 172 -3.82 4.54 21.94
N GLY A 173 -3.32 3.59 22.73
CA GLY A 173 -3.16 3.77 24.18
C GLY A 173 -2.29 4.98 24.52
N SER A 174 -1.13 5.13 23.88
CA SER A 174 -0.23 6.28 24.08
C SER A 174 -0.84 7.62 23.69
N ALA A 175 -1.60 7.65 22.59
CA ALA A 175 -2.25 8.85 22.12
C ALA A 175 -3.33 9.35 23.10
N GLU A 176 -4.04 8.43 23.76
CA GLU A 176 -5.10 8.71 24.74
C GLU A 176 -4.57 9.14 26.12
N GLN A 177 -3.29 8.87 26.43
CA GLN A 177 -2.70 9.27 27.70
C GLN A 177 -2.65 10.79 27.87
N ASN A 178 -3.13 11.28 29.02
CA ASN A 178 -3.01 12.68 29.42
C ASN A 178 -1.64 12.98 30.07
N ALA A 179 -0.56 12.67 29.35
CA ALA A 179 0.80 12.96 29.80
C ALA A 179 1.16 14.43 29.58
N ALA A 180 1.98 15.00 30.47
CA ALA A 180 2.69 16.24 30.20
C ALA A 180 3.77 16.00 29.13
N ARG A 181 3.86 16.89 28.14
CA ARG A 181 4.54 16.61 26.87
C ARG A 181 5.78 17.47 26.75
N PHE A 182 6.93 16.89 27.07
CA PHE A 182 8.25 17.50 26.93
C PHE A 182 9.14 16.64 26.02
N HIS A 183 8.56 16.16 24.91
CA HIS A 183 9.22 15.29 23.94
C HIS A 183 8.93 15.77 22.50
N PHE A 184 9.73 15.31 21.54
CA PHE A 184 9.47 15.47 20.11
C PHE A 184 8.30 14.58 19.65
N PRO A 185 7.63 14.85 18.51
CA PRO A 185 7.90 15.93 17.56
C PRO A 185 7.34 17.30 17.99
N GLY A 186 7.89 18.37 17.38
CA GLY A 186 7.61 19.76 17.78
C GLY A 186 6.16 20.23 17.59
N HIS A 187 5.34 19.56 16.77
CA HIS A 187 3.91 19.86 16.68
C HIS A 187 3.15 19.50 17.98
N ASN A 188 3.80 18.82 18.93
CA ASN A 188 3.32 18.54 20.28
C ASN A 188 1.91 17.92 20.30
N ARG A 189 1.78 16.77 19.63
CA ARG A 189 0.51 16.07 19.42
C ARG A 189 -0.57 16.96 18.77
N GLY A 190 -0.16 17.84 17.87
CA GLY A 190 -1.03 18.65 17.02
C GLY A 190 -1.34 20.04 17.56
N ARG A 191 -0.89 20.39 18.77
CA ARG A 191 -1.07 21.74 19.35
C ARG A 191 -0.35 22.84 18.56
N ALA A 192 0.75 22.49 17.92
CA ALA A 192 1.52 23.36 17.03
C ALA A 192 1.56 22.81 15.60
N ALA A 193 0.56 22.01 15.21
CA ALA A 193 0.46 21.54 13.83
C ALA A 193 0.09 22.72 12.90
N PRO A 194 0.71 22.80 11.69
CA PRO A 194 0.34 23.81 10.70
C PRO A 194 -1.14 23.71 10.32
N LEU A 195 -1.87 24.82 10.41
CA LEU A 195 -3.32 24.86 10.15
C LEU A 195 -3.69 24.31 8.77
N SER A 196 -2.95 24.68 7.73
CA SER A 196 -3.18 24.20 6.36
C SER A 196 -3.13 22.67 6.24
N LEU A 197 -2.31 22.00 7.04
CA LEU A 197 -2.24 20.54 7.05
C LEU A 197 -3.34 19.93 7.92
N VAL A 198 -3.65 20.55 9.06
CA VAL A 198 -4.79 20.12 9.91
C VAL A 198 -6.11 20.20 9.14
N GLU A 199 -6.30 21.23 8.31
CA GLU A 199 -7.49 21.36 7.44
C GLU A 199 -7.59 20.24 6.40
N LEU A 200 -6.45 19.73 5.92
CA LEU A 200 -6.39 18.68 4.91
C LEU A 200 -6.61 17.26 5.49
N ILE A 201 -5.86 16.91 6.54
CA ILE A 201 -5.81 15.52 7.07
C ILE A 201 -6.44 15.37 8.46
N GLY A 202 -6.89 16.48 9.05
CA GLY A 202 -7.41 16.52 10.42
C GLY A 202 -6.30 16.53 11.49
N LEU A 203 -6.72 16.68 12.75
CA LEU A 203 -5.81 16.69 13.90
C LEU A 203 -5.37 15.28 14.33
N ARG A 204 -6.17 14.26 14.04
CA ARG A 204 -5.96 12.88 14.54
C ARG A 204 -4.62 12.28 14.12
N PRO A 205 -4.10 12.43 12.89
CA PRO A 205 -2.78 11.93 12.53
C PRO A 205 -1.68 12.45 13.45
N PHE A 206 -1.71 13.75 13.80
CA PHE A 206 -0.73 14.36 14.70
C PHE A 206 -0.80 13.85 16.14
N LEU A 207 -1.94 13.31 16.59
CA LEU A 207 -2.05 12.68 17.91
C LEU A 207 -1.30 11.35 17.98
N HIS A 208 -1.21 10.67 16.84
CA HIS A 208 -0.59 9.35 16.68
C HIS A 208 0.83 9.44 16.10
N ASP A 209 1.30 10.62 15.70
CA ASP A 209 2.71 10.87 15.36
C ASP A 209 3.51 11.06 16.65
N LEU A 210 3.92 9.93 17.22
CA LEU A 210 4.62 9.82 18.50
C LEU A 210 6.05 9.31 18.27
N PRO A 211 7.02 9.69 19.12
CA PRO A 211 8.39 9.18 19.04
C PRO A 211 8.47 7.79 19.70
N GLU A 212 9.69 7.29 19.87
CA GLU A 212 10.01 6.09 20.65
C GLU A 212 9.73 6.29 22.15
N LEU A 213 8.44 6.28 22.51
CA LEU A 213 7.98 6.29 23.90
C LEU A 213 8.18 4.90 24.52
N PRO A 214 8.41 4.80 25.85
CA PRO A 214 8.65 3.51 26.51
C PRO A 214 7.59 2.44 26.21
N GLU A 215 6.33 2.85 26.11
CA GLU A 215 5.22 1.94 25.82
C GLU A 215 5.03 1.59 24.33
N LEU A 216 5.73 2.28 23.43
CA LEU A 216 5.69 2.08 21.99
C LEU A 216 6.86 1.26 21.44
N ASP A 217 7.82 0.90 22.30
CA ASP A 217 9.01 0.11 21.95
C ASP A 217 10.06 0.91 21.14
N ASN A 218 11.24 0.33 20.93
CA ASN A 218 12.30 0.87 20.07
C ASN A 218 12.46 -0.01 18.82
N LEU A 219 12.45 0.57 17.62
CA LEU A 219 12.51 -0.21 16.38
C LEU A 219 13.80 -1.05 16.24
N PHE A 220 14.93 -0.55 16.74
CA PHE A 220 16.25 -1.20 16.64
C PHE A 220 16.60 -2.09 17.83
N SER A 221 15.81 -2.02 18.90
CA SER A 221 15.92 -2.90 20.07
C SER A 221 14.52 -3.27 20.56
N PRO A 222 13.71 -3.98 19.75
CA PRO A 222 12.32 -4.20 20.05
C PRO A 222 12.15 -5.25 21.17
N GLU A 223 11.40 -4.91 22.20
CA GLU A 223 11.11 -5.76 23.37
C GLU A 223 9.60 -5.93 23.63
N GLY A 224 8.76 -5.12 22.99
CA GLY A 224 7.33 -4.96 23.26
C GLY A 224 6.47 -5.00 21.99
N PRO A 225 5.56 -4.02 21.78
CA PRO A 225 4.59 -4.06 20.67
C PRO A 225 5.20 -4.20 19.27
N ILE A 226 6.39 -3.64 19.01
CA ILE A 226 7.08 -3.81 17.73
C ILE A 226 7.55 -5.26 17.58
N LEU A 227 8.18 -5.83 18.62
CA LEU A 227 8.63 -7.22 18.62
C LEU A 227 7.47 -8.19 18.42
N GLU A 228 6.34 -7.94 19.08
CA GLU A 228 5.14 -8.76 18.95
C GLU A 228 4.57 -8.68 17.53
N ALA A 229 4.42 -7.48 16.97
CA ALA A 229 3.94 -7.28 15.59
C ALA A 229 4.87 -7.94 14.55
N GLN A 230 6.19 -7.82 14.72
CA GLN A 230 7.18 -8.46 13.85
C GLN A 230 7.13 -9.99 13.95
N ARG A 231 6.92 -10.54 15.16
CA ARG A 231 6.72 -11.99 15.36
C ARG A 231 5.42 -12.47 14.72
N GLU A 232 4.32 -11.73 14.87
CA GLU A 232 3.07 -12.07 14.19
C GLU A 232 3.23 -12.02 12.66
N ALA A 233 3.99 -11.05 12.13
CA ALA A 233 4.30 -11.00 10.71
C ALA A 233 5.16 -12.19 10.26
N SER A 234 6.23 -12.54 10.99
CA SER A 234 7.08 -13.69 10.65
C SER A 234 6.28 -14.99 10.54
N LYS A 235 5.32 -15.21 11.46
CA LYS A 235 4.42 -16.37 11.42
C LYS A 235 3.48 -16.33 10.21
N LEU A 236 2.90 -15.18 9.90
CA LEU A 236 1.96 -15.03 8.79
C LEU A 236 2.63 -15.29 7.44
N PHE A 237 3.82 -14.74 7.24
CA PHE A 237 4.56 -14.84 5.97
C PHE A 237 5.43 -16.10 5.86
N GLY A 238 5.53 -16.90 6.92
CA GLY A 238 6.35 -18.13 6.94
C GLY A 238 7.85 -17.87 7.00
N ALA A 239 8.26 -16.74 7.59
CA ALA A 239 9.66 -16.37 7.78
C ALA A 239 10.18 -16.84 9.15
N LEU A 240 11.49 -17.07 9.24
CA LEU A 240 12.16 -17.22 10.53
C LEU A 240 12.14 -15.91 11.32
N GLU A 241 12.38 -14.80 10.62
CA GLU A 241 12.36 -13.47 11.20
C GLU A 241 11.83 -12.44 10.21
N THR A 242 11.26 -11.34 10.74
CA THR A 242 10.73 -10.25 9.93
C THR A 242 11.03 -8.92 10.59
N TRP A 243 11.57 -7.99 9.80
CA TRP A 243 11.80 -6.61 10.22
C TRP A 243 10.83 -5.68 9.51
N PHE A 244 10.27 -4.75 10.27
CA PHE A 244 9.47 -3.65 9.74
C PHE A 244 10.38 -2.55 9.21
N LEU A 245 10.03 -2.02 8.04
CA LEU A 245 10.82 -1.03 7.34
C LEU A 245 9.99 0.23 7.07
N VAL A 246 10.53 1.38 7.46
CA VAL A 246 9.92 2.71 7.19
C VAL A 246 10.66 3.48 6.09
N GLY A 247 11.77 2.96 5.58
CA GLY A 247 12.54 3.51 4.45
C GLY A 247 12.22 2.86 3.10
N GLY A 248 11.08 2.18 2.97
CA GLY A 248 10.69 1.41 1.78
C GLY A 248 11.54 0.18 1.52
N SER A 249 11.13 -0.64 0.54
CA SER A 249 11.91 -1.82 0.11
C SER A 249 13.30 -1.43 -0.41
N THR A 250 13.50 -0.15 -0.75
CA THR A 250 14.83 0.40 -1.02
C THR A 250 15.80 0.14 0.13
N CYS A 251 15.45 0.48 1.37
CA CYS A 251 16.32 0.24 2.51
C CYS A 251 16.47 -1.26 2.82
N GLY A 252 15.42 -2.06 2.58
CA GLY A 252 15.47 -3.52 2.72
C GLY A 252 16.45 -4.18 1.75
N VAL A 253 16.39 -3.82 0.45
CA VAL A 253 17.30 -4.33 -0.58
C VAL A 253 18.74 -3.91 -0.29
N GLN A 254 18.97 -2.65 0.08
CA GLN A 254 20.29 -2.15 0.49
C GLN A 254 20.82 -2.94 1.69
N ALA A 255 20.01 -3.15 2.73
CA ALA A 255 20.39 -3.90 3.91
C ALA A 255 20.70 -5.38 3.60
N ALA A 256 19.88 -6.02 2.75
CA ALA A 256 20.10 -7.41 2.33
C ALA A 256 21.44 -7.57 1.60
N ILE A 257 21.75 -6.66 0.66
CA ILE A 257 23.03 -6.68 -0.07
C ILE A 257 24.20 -6.38 0.87
N MET A 258 24.11 -5.34 1.71
CA MET A 258 25.17 -4.95 2.63
C MET A 258 25.44 -5.99 3.73
N ALA A 259 24.42 -6.70 4.20
CA ALA A 259 24.58 -7.73 5.22
C ALA A 259 25.18 -9.02 4.66
N THR A 260 24.92 -9.32 3.38
CA THR A 260 25.31 -10.56 2.73
C THR A 260 26.69 -10.46 2.05
N CYS A 261 27.01 -9.30 1.46
CA CYS A 261 28.21 -9.11 0.66
C CYS A 261 29.21 -8.15 1.33
N SER A 262 30.50 -8.37 1.08
CA SER A 262 31.61 -7.49 1.49
C SER A 262 32.14 -6.66 0.31
N PRO A 263 32.89 -5.57 0.56
CA PRO A 263 33.54 -4.81 -0.52
C PRO A 263 34.44 -5.71 -1.37
N GLY A 264 34.29 -5.65 -2.69
CA GLY A 264 35.03 -6.47 -3.65
C GLY A 264 34.43 -7.85 -3.94
N ASP A 265 33.44 -8.29 -3.16
CA ASP A 265 32.68 -9.51 -3.48
C ASP A 265 31.92 -9.34 -4.80
N THR A 266 31.44 -10.46 -5.35
CA THR A 266 30.66 -10.46 -6.59
C THR A 266 29.23 -10.90 -6.32
N ILE A 267 28.25 -10.15 -6.81
CA ILE A 267 26.82 -10.49 -6.72
C ILE A 267 26.27 -10.76 -8.12
N ILE A 268 25.60 -11.89 -8.30
CA ILE A 268 24.89 -12.21 -9.55
C ILE A 268 23.50 -11.58 -9.47
N LEU A 269 23.11 -10.78 -10.45
CA LEU A 269 21.80 -10.11 -10.47
C LEU A 269 21.35 -9.76 -11.89
N PRO A 270 20.03 -9.67 -12.16
CA PRO A 270 19.56 -9.21 -13.46
C PRO A 270 19.89 -7.74 -13.68
N ARG A 271 20.29 -7.37 -14.90
CA ARG A 271 20.71 -6.00 -15.24
C ARG A 271 19.60 -4.96 -15.10
N ASN A 272 18.35 -5.38 -15.24
CA ASN A 272 17.17 -4.54 -15.04
C ASN A 272 16.71 -4.49 -13.57
N SER A 273 17.60 -4.78 -12.61
CA SER A 273 17.31 -4.61 -11.19
C SER A 273 16.95 -3.16 -10.85
N HIS A 274 16.10 -2.97 -9.85
CA HIS A 274 15.69 -1.65 -9.39
C HIS A 274 16.89 -0.82 -8.90
N ALA A 275 16.79 0.51 -8.97
CA ALA A 275 17.84 1.45 -8.53
C ALA A 275 18.31 1.22 -7.07
N SER A 276 17.47 0.63 -6.22
CA SER A 276 17.85 0.22 -4.86
C SER A 276 18.97 -0.83 -4.83
N ALA A 277 19.00 -1.78 -5.77
CA ALA A 277 20.08 -2.74 -5.87
C ALA A 277 21.39 -2.04 -6.24
N ILE A 278 21.33 -1.08 -7.19
CA ILE A 278 22.49 -0.31 -7.61
C ILE A 278 23.05 0.53 -6.46
N SER A 279 22.19 1.24 -5.72
CA SER A 279 22.61 1.97 -4.53
C SER A 279 23.12 1.04 -3.42
N GLY A 280 22.53 -0.16 -3.26
CA GLY A 280 23.06 -1.21 -2.38
C GLY A 280 24.49 -1.60 -2.75
N MET A 281 24.81 -1.70 -4.04
CA MET A 281 26.17 -1.96 -4.52
C MET A 281 27.12 -0.79 -4.29
N VAL A 282 26.66 0.45 -4.43
CA VAL A 282 27.45 1.65 -4.08
C VAL A 282 27.83 1.62 -2.59
N LEU A 283 26.87 1.32 -1.72
CA LEU A 283 27.06 1.32 -0.26
C LEU A 283 27.96 0.17 0.20
N SER A 284 27.74 -1.04 -0.31
CA SER A 284 28.52 -2.23 0.08
C SER A 284 29.88 -2.30 -0.62
N GLY A 285 30.02 -1.76 -1.83
CA GLY A 285 31.19 -1.97 -2.69
C GLY A 285 31.25 -3.35 -3.33
N VAL A 286 30.13 -4.08 -3.38
CA VAL A 286 30.03 -5.33 -4.15
C VAL A 286 30.01 -5.04 -5.64
N VAL A 287 30.61 -5.92 -6.44
CA VAL A 287 30.73 -5.80 -7.89
C VAL A 287 29.66 -6.67 -8.58
N PRO A 288 28.93 -6.15 -9.58
CA PRO A 288 27.91 -6.93 -10.28
C PRO A 288 28.49 -7.95 -11.26
N LYS A 289 27.87 -9.14 -11.31
CA LYS A 289 27.87 -10.04 -12.48
C LYS A 289 26.45 -10.03 -13.04
N TYR A 290 26.23 -9.29 -14.12
CA TYR A 290 24.89 -9.10 -14.66
C TYR A 290 24.38 -10.32 -15.42
N ILE A 291 23.10 -10.61 -15.23
CA ILE A 291 22.29 -11.44 -16.11
C ILE A 291 21.49 -10.51 -17.02
N ILE A 292 21.63 -10.68 -18.34
CA ILE A 292 20.78 -9.99 -19.30
C ILE A 292 19.40 -10.67 -19.35
N PRO A 293 18.30 -9.99 -18.99
CA PRO A 293 16.97 -10.59 -18.95
C PRO A 293 16.52 -11.08 -20.33
N GLN A 294 15.68 -12.12 -20.35
CA GLN A 294 14.97 -12.50 -21.58
C GLN A 294 13.99 -11.38 -21.96
N TYR A 295 13.86 -11.06 -23.23
CA TYR A 295 13.01 -9.96 -23.70
C TYR A 295 11.97 -10.44 -24.70
N ASP A 296 10.71 -10.04 -24.51
CA ASP A 296 9.67 -10.22 -25.51
C ASP A 296 9.50 -8.93 -26.32
N PHE A 297 9.94 -8.97 -27.58
CA PHE A 297 9.89 -7.83 -28.51
C PHE A 297 8.46 -7.45 -28.92
N LYS A 298 7.51 -8.39 -28.85
CA LYS A 298 6.11 -8.10 -29.20
C LYS A 298 5.47 -7.23 -28.12
N TRP A 299 5.71 -7.57 -26.86
CA TRP A 299 5.15 -6.87 -25.72
C TRP A 299 5.97 -5.68 -25.25
N ASP A 300 7.26 -5.62 -25.63
CA ASP A 300 8.23 -4.66 -25.11
C ASP A 300 8.45 -4.86 -23.61
N ILE A 301 8.58 -6.13 -23.19
CA ILE A 301 8.63 -6.53 -21.78
C ILE A 301 9.79 -7.48 -21.52
N ALA A 302 10.57 -7.18 -20.47
CA ALA A 302 11.56 -8.10 -19.92
C ALA A 302 10.89 -9.18 -19.05
N GLY A 303 11.29 -10.43 -19.26
CA GLY A 303 10.94 -11.58 -18.45
C GLY A 303 11.70 -11.65 -17.12
N GLY A 304 11.49 -12.73 -16.37
CA GLY A 304 12.18 -13.00 -15.11
C GLY A 304 13.63 -13.52 -15.30
N THR A 305 14.24 -13.95 -14.21
CA THR A 305 15.55 -14.60 -14.22
C THR A 305 15.36 -16.12 -14.32
N SER A 306 15.98 -16.76 -15.31
CA SER A 306 15.90 -18.21 -15.49
C SER A 306 17.02 -18.96 -14.75
N VAL A 307 16.75 -20.22 -14.39
CA VAL A 307 17.74 -21.11 -13.74
C VAL A 307 19.00 -21.25 -14.59
N ALA A 308 18.84 -21.37 -15.92
CA ALA A 308 19.96 -21.53 -16.85
C ALA A 308 20.87 -20.28 -16.89
N GLN A 309 20.31 -19.08 -16.74
CA GLN A 309 21.09 -17.85 -16.68
C GLN A 309 21.91 -17.77 -15.38
N VAL A 310 21.33 -18.18 -14.24
CA VAL A 310 22.03 -18.24 -12.96
C VAL A 310 23.17 -19.26 -13.01
N ASP A 311 22.91 -20.47 -13.49
CA ASP A 311 23.91 -21.54 -13.65
C ASP A 311 25.06 -21.09 -14.57
N LYS A 312 24.74 -20.46 -15.71
CA LYS A 312 25.74 -19.88 -16.61
C LYS A 312 26.61 -18.83 -15.90
N ALA A 313 26.00 -17.89 -15.19
CA ALA A 313 26.73 -16.83 -14.49
C ALA A 313 27.64 -17.38 -13.37
N MET A 314 27.20 -18.41 -12.64
CA MET A 314 28.02 -19.11 -11.65
C MET A 314 29.23 -19.79 -12.29
N LYS A 315 29.02 -20.55 -13.37
CA LYS A 315 30.10 -21.25 -14.09
C LYS A 315 31.13 -20.29 -14.67
N GLU A 316 30.69 -19.16 -15.23
CA GLU A 316 31.62 -18.13 -15.72
C GLU A 316 32.49 -17.58 -14.59
N LEU A 317 31.91 -17.26 -13.42
CA LEU A 317 32.70 -16.82 -12.26
C LEU A 317 33.67 -17.91 -11.79
N GLU A 318 33.26 -19.18 -11.77
CA GLU A 318 34.14 -20.29 -11.42
C GLU A 318 35.33 -20.40 -12.38
N THR A 319 35.12 -20.20 -13.70
CA THR A 319 36.22 -20.17 -14.67
C THR A 319 37.17 -18.98 -14.49
N GLU A 320 36.67 -17.87 -13.96
CA GLU A 320 37.47 -16.69 -13.55
C GLU A 320 38.19 -16.90 -12.21
N GLY A 321 38.01 -18.06 -11.54
CA GLY A 321 38.56 -18.33 -10.20
C GLY A 321 37.87 -17.56 -9.08
N ARG A 322 36.62 -17.11 -9.31
CA ARG A 322 35.81 -16.32 -8.39
C ARG A 322 34.56 -17.10 -7.98
N LYS A 323 33.96 -16.71 -6.86
CA LYS A 323 32.67 -17.23 -6.40
C LYS A 323 31.73 -16.07 -6.12
N ALA A 324 30.45 -16.23 -6.46
CA ALA A 324 29.44 -15.24 -6.07
C ALA A 324 29.21 -15.29 -4.55
N ALA A 325 29.14 -14.11 -3.92
CA ALA A 325 28.77 -13.97 -2.52
C ALA A 325 27.25 -14.10 -2.31
N ALA A 326 26.45 -13.74 -3.32
CA ALA A 326 25.00 -13.90 -3.33
C ALA A 326 24.46 -13.96 -4.76
N VAL A 327 23.26 -14.52 -4.90
CA VAL A 327 22.41 -14.33 -6.07
C VAL A 327 21.24 -13.44 -5.67
N PHE A 328 20.95 -12.42 -6.48
CA PHE A 328 19.83 -11.53 -6.33
C PHE A 328 18.86 -11.71 -7.50
N VAL A 329 17.57 -11.87 -7.20
CA VAL A 329 16.51 -12.02 -8.20
C VAL A 329 15.37 -11.05 -7.92
N THR A 330 14.89 -10.36 -8.95
CA THR A 330 13.62 -9.63 -8.88
C THR A 330 12.49 -10.59 -9.28
N SER A 331 11.59 -10.90 -8.35
CA SER A 331 10.45 -11.79 -8.62
C SER A 331 9.27 -11.44 -7.70
N PRO A 332 8.10 -11.06 -8.25
CA PRO A 332 7.80 -11.01 -9.68
C PRO A 332 8.45 -9.79 -10.37
N THR A 333 8.48 -9.80 -11.70
CA THR A 333 8.72 -8.56 -12.46
C THR A 333 7.56 -7.58 -12.25
N TYR A 334 7.72 -6.33 -12.69
CA TYR A 334 6.65 -5.32 -12.61
C TYR A 334 5.34 -5.79 -13.29
N HIS A 335 5.47 -6.52 -14.39
CA HIS A 335 4.38 -7.11 -15.18
C HIS A 335 3.80 -8.40 -14.56
N GLY A 336 4.32 -8.85 -13.42
CA GLY A 336 3.82 -10.02 -12.70
C GLY A 336 4.49 -11.36 -13.04
N ILE A 337 5.55 -11.36 -13.86
CA ILE A 337 6.21 -12.61 -14.30
C ILE A 337 7.07 -13.16 -13.16
N CYS A 338 6.87 -14.42 -12.76
CA CYS A 338 7.56 -15.03 -11.61
C CYS A 338 8.72 -15.91 -12.07
N SER A 339 9.89 -15.72 -11.46
CA SER A 339 11.05 -16.60 -11.69
C SER A 339 10.85 -17.95 -11.00
N ASN A 340 11.54 -18.99 -11.47
CA ASN A 340 11.44 -20.32 -10.85
C ASN A 340 12.36 -20.44 -9.63
N LEU A 341 11.93 -19.83 -8.52
CA LEU A 341 12.77 -19.62 -7.34
C LEU A 341 13.11 -20.92 -6.61
N ASP A 342 12.27 -21.95 -6.69
CA ASP A 342 12.55 -23.28 -6.11
C ASP A 342 13.85 -23.89 -6.66
N LYS A 343 14.01 -23.87 -7.98
CA LYS A 343 15.17 -24.41 -8.70
C LYS A 343 16.36 -23.48 -8.58
N ILE A 344 16.16 -22.17 -8.58
CA ILE A 344 17.23 -21.21 -8.34
C ILE A 344 17.78 -21.37 -6.92
N SER A 345 16.91 -21.50 -5.91
CA SER A 345 17.29 -21.73 -4.52
C SER A 345 18.08 -23.03 -4.37
N MET A 346 17.58 -24.15 -4.91
CA MET A 346 18.30 -25.43 -4.89
C MET A 346 19.68 -25.33 -5.53
N LEU A 347 19.80 -24.63 -6.67
CA LEU A 347 21.08 -24.38 -7.32
C LEU A 347 22.02 -23.56 -6.43
N CYS A 348 21.55 -22.44 -5.89
CA CYS A 348 22.34 -21.56 -5.01
C CYS A 348 22.83 -22.30 -3.76
N HIS A 349 21.95 -23.05 -3.09
CA HIS A 349 22.27 -23.80 -1.88
C HIS A 349 23.25 -24.95 -2.13
N SER A 350 23.20 -25.60 -3.31
CA SER A 350 24.19 -26.62 -3.68
C SER A 350 25.63 -26.08 -3.77
N HIS A 351 25.78 -24.78 -4.01
CA HIS A 351 27.07 -24.06 -3.98
C HIS A 351 27.29 -23.27 -2.68
N ASN A 352 26.40 -23.40 -1.67
CA ASN A 352 26.41 -22.59 -0.44
C ASN A 352 26.47 -21.08 -0.73
N ILE A 353 25.60 -20.62 -1.62
CA ILE A 353 25.41 -19.21 -1.98
C ILE A 353 23.99 -18.81 -1.53
N PRO A 354 23.81 -17.71 -0.78
CA PRO A 354 22.50 -17.22 -0.39
C PRO A 354 21.72 -16.62 -1.57
N LEU A 355 20.40 -16.79 -1.56
CA LEU A 355 19.46 -16.20 -2.50
C LEU A 355 18.70 -15.02 -1.86
N ILE A 356 18.90 -13.83 -2.41
CA ILE A 356 18.17 -12.61 -2.07
C ILE A 356 17.09 -12.38 -3.14
N VAL A 357 15.85 -12.14 -2.72
CA VAL A 357 14.74 -11.85 -3.63
C VAL A 357 14.13 -10.49 -3.34
N ASP A 358 14.11 -9.63 -4.36
CA ASP A 358 13.27 -8.44 -4.37
C ASP A 358 11.86 -8.86 -4.83
N GLU A 359 11.01 -9.08 -3.84
CA GLU A 359 9.58 -9.40 -3.98
C GLU A 359 8.73 -8.15 -3.68
N ALA A 360 9.22 -6.95 -4.01
CA ALA A 360 8.51 -5.71 -3.75
C ALA A 360 7.08 -5.69 -4.32
N HIS A 361 6.85 -6.42 -5.40
CA HIS A 361 5.57 -6.51 -6.10
C HIS A 361 4.76 -7.79 -5.77
N GLY A 362 5.22 -8.64 -4.86
CA GLY A 362 4.64 -9.97 -4.59
C GLY A 362 4.21 -10.22 -3.14
N ALA A 363 4.04 -9.19 -2.31
CA ALA A 363 3.67 -9.36 -0.90
C ALA A 363 2.29 -10.05 -0.66
N HIS A 364 1.44 -10.14 -1.69
CA HIS A 364 0.16 -10.87 -1.66
C HIS A 364 0.29 -12.37 -2.01
N PHE A 365 1.47 -12.84 -2.41
CA PHE A 365 1.68 -14.22 -2.83
C PHE A 365 1.49 -15.21 -1.67
N GLY A 366 0.95 -16.39 -1.98
CA GLY A 366 0.63 -17.43 -0.99
C GLY A 366 -0.68 -17.23 -0.21
N PHE A 367 -1.40 -16.12 -0.41
CA PHE A 367 -2.67 -15.85 0.29
C PHE A 367 -3.93 -16.23 -0.50
N HIS A 368 -3.80 -16.83 -1.68
CA HIS A 368 -4.92 -17.38 -2.44
C HIS A 368 -4.42 -18.44 -3.44
N PRO A 369 -5.19 -19.51 -3.75
CA PRO A 369 -4.75 -20.59 -4.64
C PRO A 369 -4.37 -20.15 -6.07
N GLU A 370 -5.03 -19.11 -6.59
CA GLU A 370 -4.75 -18.53 -7.91
C GLU A 370 -3.55 -17.58 -7.90
N LEU A 371 -3.01 -17.21 -6.72
CA LEU A 371 -1.83 -16.37 -6.62
C LEU A 371 -0.56 -17.23 -6.61
N PRO A 372 0.56 -16.73 -7.15
CA PRO A 372 1.84 -17.43 -7.07
C PRO A 372 2.25 -17.78 -5.64
N SER A 373 3.13 -18.78 -5.50
CA SER A 373 3.80 -19.07 -4.23
C SER A 373 4.73 -17.93 -3.84
N SER A 374 4.83 -17.62 -2.54
CA SER A 374 5.79 -16.61 -2.07
C SER A 374 7.24 -17.08 -2.28
N SER A 375 8.16 -16.12 -2.32
CA SER A 375 9.59 -16.40 -2.46
C SER A 375 10.16 -17.18 -1.28
N LEU A 376 9.64 -16.94 -0.06
CA LEU A 376 10.02 -17.69 1.15
C LEU A 376 9.67 -19.18 1.03
N CYS A 377 8.45 -19.51 0.57
CA CYS A 377 8.01 -20.88 0.36
C CYS A 377 8.83 -21.61 -0.72
N GLN A 378 9.46 -20.86 -1.62
CA GLN A 378 10.33 -21.37 -2.68
C GLN A 378 11.82 -21.43 -2.28
N GLY A 379 12.15 -21.18 -1.00
CA GLY A 379 13.50 -21.37 -0.45
C GLY A 379 14.44 -20.16 -0.58
N ALA A 380 13.91 -18.95 -0.79
CA ALA A 380 14.73 -17.73 -0.68
C ALA A 380 15.21 -17.49 0.77
N ASP A 381 16.44 -17.03 0.94
CA ASP A 381 17.05 -16.77 2.24
C ASP A 381 16.68 -15.38 2.77
N LEU A 382 16.65 -14.37 1.89
CA LEU A 382 16.18 -13.02 2.19
C LEU A 382 15.14 -12.58 1.18
N VAL A 383 14.02 -12.04 1.66
CA VAL A 383 12.92 -11.57 0.81
C VAL A 383 12.50 -10.17 1.26
N VAL A 384 12.49 -9.22 0.33
CA VAL A 384 12.08 -7.83 0.59
C VAL A 384 10.75 -7.55 -0.11
N GLN A 385 9.75 -7.09 0.64
CA GLN A 385 8.39 -6.88 0.15
C GLN A 385 7.90 -5.45 0.43
N SER A 386 7.33 -4.79 -0.59
CA SER A 386 6.65 -3.51 -0.41
C SER A 386 5.21 -3.75 -0.01
N THR A 387 4.95 -3.79 1.28
CA THR A 387 3.61 -3.94 1.84
C THR A 387 2.65 -2.86 1.28
N HIS A 388 3.12 -1.63 1.09
CA HIS A 388 2.28 -0.54 0.56
C HIS A 388 1.92 -0.65 -0.92
N LYS A 389 2.61 -1.49 -1.71
CA LYS A 389 2.34 -1.63 -3.15
C LYS A 389 1.15 -2.54 -3.43
N VAL A 390 1.06 -3.66 -2.71
CA VAL A 390 0.09 -4.73 -3.00
C VAL A 390 -0.78 -5.13 -1.81
N LEU A 391 -0.40 -4.74 -0.59
CA LEU A 391 -1.22 -4.84 0.62
C LEU A 391 -1.67 -3.43 1.06
N CYS A 392 -2.30 -3.32 2.23
CA CYS A 392 -3.02 -2.12 2.64
C CYS A 392 -2.27 -1.22 3.64
N SER A 393 -0.93 -1.19 3.60
CA SER A 393 -0.13 -0.29 4.45
C SER A 393 0.18 1.04 3.75
N LEU A 394 0.68 2.03 4.51
CA LEU A 394 0.96 3.37 3.98
C LEU A 394 2.23 3.40 3.12
N THR A 395 2.27 4.25 2.08
CA THR A 395 3.44 4.45 1.22
C THR A 395 4.73 4.61 2.03
N GLN A 396 5.85 4.07 1.52
CA GLN A 396 7.14 3.91 2.21
C GLN A 396 7.22 2.72 3.18
N SER A 397 6.12 2.14 3.64
CA SER A 397 6.20 1.00 4.55
C SER A 397 6.45 -0.32 3.81
N SER A 398 7.33 -1.17 4.35
CA SER A 398 7.74 -2.46 3.77
C SER A 398 8.19 -3.44 4.85
N MET A 399 8.48 -4.68 4.45
CA MET A 399 9.03 -5.71 5.33
C MET A 399 10.24 -6.39 4.67
N LEU A 400 11.21 -6.77 5.51
CA LEU A 400 12.28 -7.70 5.14
C LEU A 400 12.06 -8.98 5.92
N HIS A 401 12.11 -10.11 5.21
CA HIS A 401 11.94 -11.44 5.77
C HIS A 401 13.22 -12.23 5.61
N MET A 402 13.58 -13.00 6.63
CA MET A 402 14.69 -13.95 6.59
C MET A 402 14.18 -15.36 6.80
N SER A 403 14.75 -16.30 6.06
CA SER A 403 14.62 -17.74 6.24
C SER A 403 16.00 -18.39 6.29
N GLY A 404 16.06 -19.62 6.78
CA GLY A 404 17.32 -20.37 6.89
C GLY A 404 18.34 -19.71 7.83
N ASN A 405 19.62 -20.05 7.63
CA ASN A 405 20.73 -19.64 8.48
C ASN A 405 22.01 -19.30 7.70
N ILE A 406 21.93 -19.14 6.37
CA ILE A 406 23.09 -18.82 5.52
C ILE A 406 23.54 -17.37 5.75
N VAL A 407 22.59 -16.44 5.96
CA VAL A 407 22.87 -15.02 6.20
C VAL A 407 22.89 -14.71 7.70
N ASP A 408 23.85 -13.90 8.12
CA ASP A 408 24.01 -13.46 9.51
C ASP A 408 22.96 -12.41 9.91
N ARG A 409 22.03 -12.82 10.77
CA ARG A 409 20.99 -11.96 11.38
C ARG A 409 21.55 -10.67 11.96
N GLU A 410 22.67 -10.72 12.69
CA GLU A 410 23.21 -9.54 13.38
C GLU A 410 23.83 -8.54 12.40
N LYS A 411 24.28 -8.99 11.23
CA LYS A 411 24.65 -8.06 10.14
C LYS A 411 23.43 -7.34 9.59
N ILE A 412 22.31 -8.04 9.39
CA ILE A 412 21.05 -7.44 8.93
C ILE A 412 20.61 -6.34 9.89
N CYS A 413 20.55 -6.63 11.20
CA CYS A 413 20.18 -5.65 12.23
C CYS A 413 21.07 -4.39 12.17
N ARG A 414 22.39 -4.54 12.08
CA ARG A 414 23.34 -3.41 11.99
C ARG A 414 23.17 -2.60 10.70
N CYS A 415 22.95 -3.27 9.56
CA CYS A 415 22.68 -2.60 8.29
C CYS A 415 21.37 -1.83 8.34
N LEU A 416 20.30 -2.40 8.89
CA LEU A 416 19.01 -1.73 9.05
C LEU A 416 19.12 -0.52 9.98
N GLN A 417 19.88 -0.61 11.08
CA GLN A 417 20.16 0.52 11.97
C GLN A 417 20.93 1.65 11.27
N THR A 418 21.79 1.33 10.30
CA THR A 418 22.54 2.32 9.52
C THR A 418 21.65 3.02 8.48
N LEU A 419 20.71 2.29 7.88
CA LEU A 419 19.94 2.75 6.72
C LEU A 419 18.60 3.39 7.07
N GLN A 420 18.03 3.06 8.23
CA GLN A 420 16.75 3.60 8.68
C GLN A 420 16.92 4.81 9.60
N SER A 421 15.88 5.64 9.68
CA SER A 421 15.85 6.80 10.58
C SER A 421 15.96 6.37 12.05
N SER A 422 16.73 7.12 12.84
CA SER A 422 16.73 7.02 14.32
C SER A 422 15.43 7.52 14.96
N SER A 423 14.53 8.10 14.17
CA SER A 423 13.19 8.54 14.56
C SER A 423 12.19 7.98 13.54
N PRO A 424 11.84 6.68 13.62
CA PRO A 424 10.94 6.05 12.66
C PRO A 424 9.50 6.57 12.82
N SER A 425 8.74 6.56 11.72
CA SER A 425 7.32 6.94 11.78
C SER A 425 6.48 5.81 12.36
N TYR A 426 5.88 6.03 13.53
CA TYR A 426 4.96 5.08 14.16
C TYR A 426 3.66 4.89 13.39
N LEU A 427 3.26 5.88 12.58
CA LEU A 427 2.15 5.73 11.64
C LEU A 427 2.48 4.68 10.58
N LEU A 428 3.70 4.69 10.02
CA LEU A 428 4.13 3.69 9.05
C LEU A 428 4.27 2.31 9.70
N LEU A 429 4.90 2.20 10.86
CA LEU A 429 5.03 0.95 11.59
C LEU A 429 3.66 0.35 11.96
N SER A 430 2.74 1.16 12.48
CA SER A 430 1.40 0.70 12.82
C SER A 430 0.57 0.32 11.59
N SER A 431 0.82 0.95 10.44
CA SER A 431 0.18 0.54 9.18
C SER A 431 0.66 -0.84 8.70
N LEU A 432 1.91 -1.21 8.96
CA LEU A 432 2.42 -2.56 8.69
C LEU A 432 1.75 -3.60 9.59
N ASP A 433 1.65 -3.29 10.88
CA ASP A 433 0.99 -4.16 11.84
C ASP A 433 -0.50 -4.37 11.50
N ALA A 434 -1.19 -3.27 11.18
CA ALA A 434 -2.60 -3.30 10.75
C ALA A 434 -2.80 -4.10 9.45
N ALA A 435 -1.96 -3.87 8.43
CA ALA A 435 -2.05 -4.59 7.16
C ALA A 435 -1.83 -6.09 7.34
N ARG A 436 -0.84 -6.49 8.15
CA ARG A 436 -0.62 -7.89 8.52
C ARG A 436 -1.81 -8.49 9.25
N ALA A 437 -2.39 -7.79 10.23
CA ALA A 437 -3.57 -8.27 10.96
C ALA A 437 -4.77 -8.48 10.03
N GLN A 438 -5.00 -7.53 9.10
CA GLN A 438 -6.08 -7.63 8.11
C GLN A 438 -5.97 -8.90 7.26
N ILE A 439 -4.76 -9.25 6.84
CA ILE A 439 -4.51 -10.50 6.09
C ILE A 439 -4.73 -11.71 6.99
N SER A 440 -4.21 -11.69 8.22
CA SER A 440 -4.38 -12.79 9.18
C SER A 440 -5.85 -13.08 9.51
N ASP A 441 -6.70 -12.05 9.62
CA ASP A 441 -8.11 -12.19 9.98
C ASP A 441 -8.95 -12.85 8.87
N ASN A 442 -8.56 -12.68 7.61
CA ASN A 442 -9.29 -13.22 6.46
C ASN A 442 -8.37 -13.84 5.40
N GLN A 443 -7.38 -14.61 5.86
CA GLN A 443 -6.27 -15.10 5.02
C GLN A 443 -6.72 -15.79 3.74
N HIS A 444 -7.78 -16.60 3.79
CA HIS A 444 -8.21 -17.42 2.65
C HIS A 444 -9.22 -16.74 1.72
N ASN A 445 -9.86 -15.64 2.12
CA ASN A 445 -10.89 -15.01 1.29
C ASN A 445 -10.63 -13.56 0.91
N ILE A 446 -9.63 -12.91 1.52
CA ILE A 446 -9.42 -11.47 1.31
C ILE A 446 -9.16 -11.11 -0.16
N PHE A 447 -8.51 -12.00 -0.92
CA PHE A 447 -8.23 -11.79 -2.34
C PHE A 447 -9.30 -12.31 -3.30
N ASN A 448 -10.36 -13.00 -2.84
CA ASN A 448 -11.34 -13.65 -3.71
C ASN A 448 -11.98 -12.67 -4.71
N GLU A 449 -12.41 -11.50 -4.22
CA GLU A 449 -13.05 -10.50 -5.09
C GLU A 449 -12.03 -9.84 -6.03
N ALA A 450 -10.81 -9.54 -5.56
CA ALA A 450 -9.76 -8.97 -6.41
C ALA A 450 -9.39 -9.92 -7.56
N VAL A 451 -9.21 -11.21 -7.27
CA VAL A 451 -8.93 -12.26 -8.26
C VAL A 451 -10.09 -12.39 -9.26
N LYS A 452 -11.32 -12.44 -8.76
CA LYS A 452 -12.53 -12.49 -9.61
C LYS A 452 -12.62 -11.28 -10.54
N LEU A 453 -12.39 -10.07 -10.03
CA LEU A 453 -12.40 -8.84 -10.82
C LEU A 453 -11.27 -8.81 -11.85
N ALA A 454 -10.09 -9.34 -11.52
CA ALA A 454 -8.98 -9.45 -12.46
C ALA A 454 -9.34 -10.39 -13.63
N PHE A 455 -9.92 -11.55 -13.35
CA PHE A 455 -10.39 -12.46 -14.40
C PHE A 455 -11.55 -11.88 -15.22
N GLU A 456 -12.51 -11.19 -14.58
CA GLU A 456 -13.58 -10.47 -15.28
C GLU A 456 -12.98 -9.42 -16.23
N ALA A 457 -12.03 -8.60 -15.75
CA ALA A 457 -11.35 -7.60 -16.56
C ALA A 457 -10.64 -8.23 -17.76
N LYS A 458 -9.78 -9.23 -17.54
CA LYS A 458 -9.06 -9.94 -18.62
C LYS A 458 -10.02 -10.51 -19.67
N THR A 459 -11.08 -11.18 -19.23
CA THR A 459 -12.09 -11.78 -20.12
C THR A 459 -12.85 -10.75 -20.96
N LEU A 460 -13.18 -9.60 -20.37
CA LEU A 460 -13.89 -8.52 -21.07
C LEU A 460 -12.98 -7.78 -22.04
N ILE A 461 -11.73 -7.52 -21.66
CA ILE A 461 -10.75 -6.80 -22.48
C ILE A 461 -10.32 -7.63 -23.69
N GLN A 462 -10.12 -8.94 -23.52
CA GLN A 462 -9.71 -9.83 -24.61
C GLN A 462 -10.73 -9.92 -25.76
N LYS A 463 -11.99 -9.51 -25.52
CA LYS A 463 -13.04 -9.44 -26.54
C LYS A 463 -13.01 -8.15 -27.36
N ILE A 464 -12.17 -7.18 -27.00
CA ILE A 464 -12.09 -5.89 -27.66
C ILE A 464 -11.15 -6.01 -28.89
N PRO A 465 -11.64 -5.72 -30.11
CA PRO A 465 -10.81 -5.83 -31.30
C PRO A 465 -9.57 -4.91 -31.26
N GLY A 466 -8.43 -5.41 -31.73
CA GLY A 466 -7.16 -4.66 -31.74
C GLY A 466 -6.50 -4.47 -30.37
N ILE A 467 -7.01 -5.15 -29.34
CA ILE A 467 -6.43 -5.12 -28.00
C ILE A 467 -6.02 -6.53 -27.59
N SER A 468 -4.78 -6.67 -27.14
CA SER A 468 -4.25 -7.91 -26.60
C SER A 468 -4.19 -7.86 -25.06
N VAL A 469 -4.37 -9.00 -24.39
CA VAL A 469 -4.11 -9.13 -22.94
C VAL A 469 -2.90 -10.05 -22.77
N LEU A 470 -1.94 -9.64 -21.93
CA LEU A 470 -0.75 -10.43 -21.69
C LEU A 470 -1.14 -11.72 -20.95
N ASP A 471 -0.76 -12.84 -21.54
CA ASP A 471 -1.00 -14.18 -21.02
C ASP A 471 0.31 -14.88 -20.68
N PHE A 472 0.25 -15.79 -19.73
CA PHE A 472 1.38 -16.59 -19.26
C PHE A 472 2.04 -17.40 -20.37
N GLN A 473 1.30 -17.80 -21.41
CA GLN A 473 1.85 -18.58 -22.54
C GLN A 473 3.05 -17.89 -23.22
N VAL A 474 3.06 -16.56 -23.26
CA VAL A 474 4.17 -15.74 -23.80
C VAL A 474 5.47 -16.01 -23.02
N PHE A 475 5.34 -16.25 -21.71
CA PHE A 475 6.43 -16.45 -20.77
C PHE A 475 6.41 -17.88 -20.19
N SER A 476 6.06 -18.87 -21.02
CA SER A 476 5.92 -20.29 -20.61
C SER A 476 7.20 -20.94 -20.08
N SER A 477 8.36 -20.31 -20.27
CA SER A 477 9.64 -20.71 -19.66
C SER A 477 9.73 -20.40 -18.15
N PHE A 478 8.80 -19.60 -17.63
CA PHE A 478 8.74 -19.16 -16.23
C PHE A 478 7.72 -19.95 -15.41
N SER A 479 7.70 -19.78 -14.09
CA SER A 479 6.92 -20.65 -13.18
C SER A 479 5.45 -20.24 -13.06
N ALA A 480 5.18 -18.93 -13.02
CA ALA A 480 3.85 -18.38 -12.84
C ALA A 480 3.77 -16.92 -13.30
N MET A 481 2.55 -16.37 -13.35
CA MET A 481 2.28 -14.95 -13.56
C MET A 481 1.23 -14.46 -12.57
N ASP A 482 1.42 -13.29 -11.96
CA ASP A 482 0.47 -12.67 -11.05
C ASP A 482 -0.83 -12.31 -11.79
N PRO A 483 -1.98 -12.93 -11.44
CA PRO A 483 -3.23 -12.63 -12.12
C PRO A 483 -3.72 -11.21 -11.86
N LEU A 484 -3.27 -10.56 -10.77
CA LEU A 484 -3.64 -9.19 -10.41
C LEU A 484 -2.86 -8.12 -11.19
N ARG A 485 -1.92 -8.54 -12.05
CA ARG A 485 -1.32 -7.70 -13.09
C ARG A 485 -2.09 -7.90 -14.38
N VAL A 486 -2.75 -6.84 -14.83
CA VAL A 486 -3.51 -6.80 -16.08
C VAL A 486 -2.77 -5.93 -17.07
N THR A 487 -1.95 -6.55 -17.92
CA THR A 487 -1.20 -5.86 -18.98
C THR A 487 -1.96 -5.96 -20.30
N VAL A 488 -2.13 -4.82 -20.95
CA VAL A 488 -2.94 -4.63 -22.15
C VAL A 488 -2.05 -4.10 -23.27
N GLY A 489 -2.02 -4.81 -24.39
CA GLY A 489 -1.28 -4.44 -25.60
C GLY A 489 -2.14 -3.61 -26.53
N VAL A 490 -1.64 -2.45 -26.95
CA VAL A 490 -2.39 -1.47 -27.78
C VAL A 490 -1.75 -1.25 -29.15
N TRP A 491 -0.65 -1.94 -29.46
CA TRP A 491 0.11 -1.72 -30.71
C TRP A 491 -0.71 -2.00 -31.98
N GLU A 492 -1.74 -2.85 -31.93
CA GLU A 492 -2.61 -3.13 -33.09
C GLU A 492 -3.59 -1.97 -33.38
N LEU A 493 -3.79 -1.07 -32.42
CA LEU A 493 -4.53 0.18 -32.62
C LEU A 493 -3.68 1.26 -33.31
N GLY A 494 -2.39 1.01 -33.53
CA GLY A 494 -1.47 1.96 -34.17
C GLY A 494 -1.08 3.15 -33.27
N VAL A 495 -1.28 3.03 -31.96
CA VAL A 495 -0.87 4.02 -30.94
C VAL A 495 0.10 3.40 -29.94
N SER A 496 0.88 4.25 -29.29
CA SER A 496 1.73 3.86 -28.16
C SER A 496 0.92 3.71 -26.87
N GLY A 497 1.49 3.00 -25.89
CA GLY A 497 0.90 2.91 -24.55
C GLY A 497 0.72 4.29 -23.90
N PHE A 498 1.65 5.23 -24.12
CA PHE A 498 1.56 6.61 -23.62
C PHE A 498 0.37 7.38 -24.20
N GLU A 499 0.15 7.28 -25.50
CA GLU A 499 -1.01 7.93 -26.16
C GLU A 499 -2.33 7.32 -25.67
N ALA A 500 -2.39 6.00 -25.57
CA ALA A 500 -3.58 5.31 -25.07
C ALA A 500 -3.86 5.62 -23.58
N ASP A 501 -2.83 5.73 -22.73
CA ASP A 501 -2.96 6.10 -21.32
C ASP A 501 -3.52 7.52 -21.15
N ASP A 502 -3.00 8.49 -21.92
CA ASP A 502 -3.47 9.88 -21.88
C ASP A 502 -4.96 10.00 -22.25
N MET A 503 -5.41 9.22 -23.24
CA MET A 503 -6.82 9.14 -23.63
C MET A 503 -7.69 8.48 -22.53
N LEU A 504 -7.24 7.36 -21.96
CA LEU A 504 -7.92 6.67 -20.86
C LEU A 504 -8.07 7.59 -19.64
N TYR A 505 -7.04 8.37 -19.32
CA TYR A 505 -7.08 9.33 -18.23
C TYR A 505 -8.03 10.49 -18.50
N LYS A 506 -7.91 11.15 -19.67
CA LYS A 506 -8.69 12.36 -19.98
C LYS A 506 -10.19 12.09 -20.13
N GLU A 507 -10.56 11.00 -20.78
CA GLU A 507 -11.96 10.73 -21.13
C GLU A 507 -12.66 9.85 -20.10
N TYR A 508 -11.91 8.95 -19.45
CA TYR A 508 -12.47 7.96 -18.54
C TYR A 508 -11.88 8.05 -17.13
N GLY A 509 -10.95 8.95 -16.82
CA GLY A 509 -10.38 9.06 -15.48
C GLY A 509 -9.76 7.74 -14.99
N VAL A 510 -9.23 6.93 -15.91
CA VAL A 510 -8.53 5.69 -15.61
C VAL A 510 -7.05 6.01 -15.48
N VAL A 511 -6.48 5.74 -14.31
CA VAL A 511 -5.06 5.93 -14.03
C VAL A 511 -4.38 4.57 -14.09
N SER A 512 -3.40 4.42 -14.98
CA SER A 512 -2.60 3.21 -15.07
C SER A 512 -1.43 3.22 -14.08
N GLU A 513 -0.85 2.05 -13.86
CA GLU A 513 0.30 1.89 -12.97
C GLU A 513 1.63 2.01 -13.75
N LEU A 514 1.72 1.35 -14.91
CA LEU A 514 2.92 1.32 -15.72
C LEU A 514 2.55 1.44 -17.20
N VAL A 515 3.21 2.37 -17.88
CA VAL A 515 2.99 2.65 -19.30
C VAL A 515 4.28 2.37 -20.06
N GLY A 516 4.20 1.54 -21.09
CA GLY A 516 5.29 1.23 -22.00
C GLY A 516 5.02 1.75 -23.42
N LEU A 517 5.94 1.51 -24.34
CA LEU A 517 5.77 1.92 -25.73
C LEU A 517 4.63 1.18 -26.42
N ARG A 518 4.43 -0.09 -26.06
CA ARG A 518 3.45 -0.98 -26.73
C ARG A 518 2.30 -1.44 -25.83
N SER A 519 2.47 -1.35 -24.51
CA SER A 519 1.51 -1.89 -23.54
C SER A 519 1.28 -0.97 -22.36
N ILE A 520 0.16 -1.18 -21.66
CA ILE A 520 -0.21 -0.50 -20.41
C ILE A 520 -0.53 -1.57 -19.37
N THR A 521 0.00 -1.43 -18.16
CA THR A 521 -0.24 -2.35 -17.05
C THR A 521 -1.07 -1.68 -15.97
N PHE A 522 -2.12 -2.40 -15.57
CA PHE A 522 -3.02 -2.04 -14.48
C PHE A 522 -2.86 -3.03 -13.33
N VAL A 523 -3.04 -2.52 -12.11
CA VAL A 523 -2.96 -3.30 -10.88
C VAL A 523 -4.35 -3.43 -10.27
N ILE A 524 -4.79 -4.67 -10.05
CA ILE A 524 -6.00 -4.97 -9.28
C ILE A 524 -5.60 -5.15 -7.82
N THR A 525 -6.14 -4.33 -6.93
CA THR A 525 -5.85 -4.37 -5.49
C THR A 525 -7.09 -4.79 -4.70
N LEU A 526 -6.94 -4.98 -3.38
CA LEU A 526 -8.06 -5.21 -2.46
C LEU A 526 -9.09 -4.07 -2.45
N GLY A 527 -8.69 -2.85 -2.84
CA GLY A 527 -9.58 -1.70 -2.95
C GLY A 527 -10.23 -1.54 -4.32
N THR A 528 -9.87 -2.36 -5.32
CA THR A 528 -10.47 -2.28 -6.65
C THR A 528 -11.92 -2.75 -6.62
N CYS A 529 -12.83 -1.95 -7.18
CA CYS A 529 -14.24 -2.29 -7.28
C CYS A 529 -14.66 -2.53 -8.74
N ARG A 530 -15.87 -3.09 -8.91
CA ARG A 530 -16.41 -3.40 -10.24
C ARG A 530 -16.58 -2.18 -11.15
N GLU A 531 -16.88 -1.01 -10.57
CA GLU A 531 -16.98 0.24 -11.31
C GLU A 531 -15.65 0.60 -11.99
N HIS A 532 -14.51 0.42 -11.30
CA HIS A 532 -13.19 0.66 -11.88
C HIS A 532 -12.94 -0.24 -13.10
N VAL A 533 -13.27 -1.53 -12.99
CA VAL A 533 -13.15 -2.50 -14.10
C VAL A 533 -14.05 -2.11 -15.27
N GLN A 534 -15.30 -1.72 -15.00
CA GLN A 534 -16.23 -1.26 -16.04
C GLN A 534 -15.69 -0.03 -16.77
N ARG A 535 -15.14 0.94 -16.02
CA ARG A 535 -14.58 2.17 -16.60
C ARG A 535 -13.37 1.89 -17.47
N LEU A 536 -12.47 1.01 -17.03
CA LEU A 536 -11.33 0.54 -17.83
C LEU A 536 -11.80 -0.13 -19.14
N VAL A 537 -12.73 -1.08 -19.05
CA VAL A 537 -13.26 -1.79 -20.22
C VAL A 537 -13.95 -0.84 -21.19
N LEU A 538 -14.73 0.13 -20.70
CA LEU A 538 -15.38 1.14 -21.53
C LEU A 538 -14.36 2.04 -22.24
N GLY A 539 -13.33 2.50 -21.54
CA GLY A 539 -12.27 3.31 -22.14
C GLY A 539 -11.51 2.57 -23.23
N LEU A 540 -11.13 1.31 -22.97
CA LEU A 540 -10.46 0.47 -23.97
C LEU A 540 -11.36 0.17 -25.19
N LYS A 541 -12.67 -0.01 -24.99
CA LYS A 541 -13.62 -0.16 -26.10
C LYS A 541 -13.69 1.09 -26.95
N HIS A 542 -13.77 2.27 -26.33
CA HIS A 542 -13.81 3.54 -27.05
C HIS A 542 -12.53 3.76 -27.88
N LEU A 543 -11.36 3.45 -27.29
CA LEU A 543 -10.09 3.46 -28.02
C LEU A 543 -10.12 2.56 -29.25
N SER A 544 -10.60 1.32 -29.08
CA SER A 544 -10.77 0.40 -30.19
C SER A 544 -11.74 0.96 -31.23
N GLU A 545 -12.91 1.48 -30.85
CA GLU A 545 -13.90 2.03 -31.78
C GLU A 545 -13.41 3.26 -32.58
N ILE A 546 -12.53 4.08 -32.00
CA ILE A 546 -11.97 5.24 -32.73
C ILE A 546 -10.85 4.81 -33.67
N LEU A 547 -9.98 3.90 -33.23
CA LEU A 547 -8.69 3.64 -33.87
C LEU A 547 -8.71 2.39 -34.76
N TYR A 548 -9.54 1.40 -34.44
CA TYR A 548 -9.61 0.10 -35.11
C TYR A 548 -10.46 0.09 -36.41
N PRO A 549 -11.58 0.83 -36.57
CA PRO A 549 -12.47 0.64 -37.74
C PRO A 549 -12.02 1.31 -39.04
N THR A 550 -10.83 1.92 -39.10
CA THR A 550 -10.41 2.72 -40.27
C THR A 550 -9.26 2.11 -41.08
N GLN A 551 -9.06 0.78 -41.03
CA GLN A 551 -7.99 0.10 -41.78
C GLN A 551 -8.56 -1.01 -42.68
N GLY A 552 -9.40 -0.61 -43.65
CA GLY A 552 -9.87 -1.44 -44.77
C GLY A 552 -9.06 -1.26 -46.07
N SER A 553 -7.90 -0.62 -46.02
CA SER A 553 -7.02 -0.45 -47.19
C SER A 553 -5.58 -0.46 -46.72
N GLY A 554 -4.79 -1.37 -47.29
CA GLY A 554 -3.49 -1.79 -46.79
C GLY A 554 -2.55 -0.69 -46.34
N LYS A 555 -1.81 -0.99 -45.27
CA LYS A 555 -0.45 -0.53 -45.02
C LYS A 555 0.13 -1.43 -43.92
N GLU A 556 0.97 -2.37 -44.34
CA GLU A 556 2.08 -2.87 -43.53
C GLU A 556 2.97 -1.72 -43.01
N GLU A 557 2.81 -0.48 -43.51
CA GLU A 557 3.74 0.64 -43.29
C GLU A 557 3.43 1.62 -42.12
N ARG A 558 2.42 1.42 -41.25
CA ARG A 558 2.28 2.29 -40.05
C ARG A 558 2.99 1.75 -38.80
N VAL A 559 3.34 0.46 -38.79
CA VAL A 559 4.14 -0.13 -37.71
C VAL A 559 5.64 0.15 -37.93
N ASP A 560 6.07 0.40 -39.17
CA ASP A 560 7.47 0.70 -39.52
C ASP A 560 8.01 2.02 -38.92
N GLY A 561 7.13 2.91 -38.44
CA GLY A 561 7.52 4.15 -37.74
C GLY A 561 7.86 3.95 -36.26
N ILE A 562 7.47 2.82 -35.67
CA ILE A 562 8.04 2.36 -34.40
C ILE A 562 9.24 1.52 -34.79
N GLN A 563 10.32 2.18 -35.23
CA GLN A 563 11.59 1.50 -35.43
C GLN A 563 11.87 0.63 -34.21
N GLN A 564 12.30 -0.60 -34.50
CA GLN A 564 12.60 -1.71 -33.59
C GLN A 564 13.84 -1.40 -32.72
N LEU A 565 13.89 -0.20 -32.14
CA LEU A 565 14.93 0.29 -31.26
C LEU A 565 14.59 -0.16 -29.84
N THR A 566 14.78 -1.46 -29.60
CA THR A 566 14.89 -1.97 -28.25
C THR A 566 16.23 -1.54 -27.67
N CYS A 567 16.27 -1.16 -26.40
CA CYS A 567 17.53 -1.12 -25.67
C CYS A 567 18.01 -2.56 -25.47
N SER A 568 18.74 -3.11 -26.46
CA SER A 568 19.43 -4.38 -26.28
C SER A 568 20.55 -4.17 -25.26
N PHE A 569 20.46 -4.86 -24.14
CA PHE A 569 21.49 -4.86 -23.10
C PHE A 569 22.66 -5.79 -23.43
N GLU A 570 22.73 -6.31 -24.65
CA GLU A 570 23.75 -7.27 -25.08
C GLU A 570 25.16 -6.65 -25.17
N ASP A 571 25.25 -5.34 -25.43
CA ASP A 571 26.52 -4.63 -25.62
C ASP A 571 27.05 -3.92 -24.35
N ILE A 572 26.54 -4.28 -23.17
CA ILE A 572 26.94 -3.62 -21.91
C ILE A 572 28.39 -3.93 -21.57
N GLN A 573 29.18 -2.87 -21.40
CA GLN A 573 30.57 -2.93 -20.94
C GLN A 573 30.73 -2.16 -19.64
N ILE A 574 31.11 -2.87 -18.57
CA ILE A 574 31.42 -2.27 -17.27
C ILE A 574 32.90 -1.86 -17.27
N ARG A 575 33.19 -0.58 -17.02
CA ARG A 575 34.56 -0.06 -16.83
C ARG A 575 34.89 0.26 -15.39
N LEU A 576 33.90 0.71 -14.63
CA LEU A 576 33.99 0.95 -13.20
C LEU A 576 32.84 0.23 -12.51
N SER A 577 33.06 -0.27 -11.30
CA SER A 577 31.96 -0.70 -10.45
C SER A 577 31.02 0.47 -10.15
N PRO A 578 29.75 0.22 -9.80
CA PRO A 578 28.82 1.28 -9.41
C PRO A 578 29.37 2.19 -8.32
N ARG A 579 30.10 1.64 -7.34
CA ARG A 579 30.75 2.40 -6.27
C ARG A 579 31.87 3.31 -6.79
N GLU A 580 32.76 2.78 -7.61
CA GLU A 580 33.86 3.57 -8.18
C GLU A 580 33.33 4.72 -9.04
N ALA A 581 32.34 4.45 -9.89
CA ALA A 581 31.70 5.49 -10.71
C ALA A 581 30.98 6.54 -9.86
N PHE A 582 30.34 6.13 -8.76
CA PHE A 582 29.69 7.05 -7.84
C PHE A 582 30.68 8.05 -7.23
N PHE A 583 31.88 7.60 -6.82
CA PHE A 583 32.91 8.44 -6.20
C PHE A 583 33.93 9.04 -7.19
N ALA A 584 33.87 8.65 -8.46
CA ALA A 584 34.73 9.21 -9.50
C ALA A 584 34.50 10.72 -9.66
N LYS A 585 35.56 11.42 -10.07
CA LYS A 585 35.43 12.78 -10.61
C LYS A 585 34.56 12.72 -11.86
N LYS A 586 33.75 13.76 -12.09
CA LYS A 586 32.76 13.78 -13.17
C LYS A 586 32.83 15.09 -13.93
N ARG A 587 32.49 15.03 -15.21
CA ARG A 587 32.32 16.18 -16.09
C ARG A 587 31.04 16.04 -16.91
N THR A 588 30.51 17.16 -17.38
CA THR A 588 29.36 17.19 -18.27
C THR A 588 29.82 17.24 -19.72
N VAL A 589 29.22 16.42 -20.58
CA VAL A 589 29.43 16.41 -22.04
C VAL A 589 28.12 16.58 -22.77
N SER A 590 28.16 17.04 -24.01
CA SER A 590 26.97 17.07 -24.86
C SER A 590 26.47 15.65 -25.12
N PHE A 591 25.16 15.49 -25.30
CA PHE A 591 24.51 14.19 -25.53
C PHE A 591 25.23 13.32 -26.57
N THR A 592 25.54 13.89 -27.73
CA THR A 592 26.24 13.19 -28.82
C THR A 592 27.69 12.82 -28.51
N LYS A 593 28.37 13.59 -27.64
CA LYS A 593 29.75 13.32 -27.23
C LYS A 593 29.84 12.35 -26.05
N SER A 594 28.70 11.93 -25.50
CA SER A 594 28.66 10.98 -24.39
C SER A 594 28.86 9.53 -24.85
N ILE A 595 28.63 9.23 -26.14
CA ILE A 595 28.82 7.88 -26.70
C ILE A 595 30.26 7.43 -26.50
N GLY A 596 30.44 6.24 -25.91
CA GLY A 596 31.75 5.65 -25.63
C GLY A 596 32.39 6.13 -24.33
N GLU A 597 31.81 7.12 -23.64
CA GLU A 597 32.28 7.59 -22.33
C GLU A 597 31.74 6.71 -21.21
N ILE A 598 32.40 6.77 -20.03
CA ILE A 598 31.94 6.06 -18.83
C ILE A 598 30.79 6.86 -18.20
N CYS A 599 29.62 6.25 -18.10
CA CYS A 599 28.44 6.86 -17.52
C CYS A 599 28.67 7.30 -16.07
N GLY A 600 28.28 8.54 -15.75
CA GLY A 600 28.37 9.10 -14.40
C GLY A 600 27.03 9.21 -13.68
N GLU A 601 25.93 8.81 -14.32
CA GLU A 601 24.55 9.04 -13.85
C GLU A 601 23.71 7.77 -13.92
N LEU A 602 22.72 7.67 -13.04
CA LEU A 602 21.76 6.57 -13.05
C LEU A 602 20.48 7.06 -13.74
N ILE A 603 20.34 6.76 -15.03
CA ILE A 603 19.23 7.29 -15.85
C ILE A 603 18.18 6.20 -16.08
N CYS A 604 16.94 6.51 -15.69
CA CYS A 604 15.81 5.59 -15.74
C CYS A 604 14.60 6.24 -16.42
N PRO A 605 13.97 5.58 -17.41
CA PRO A 605 12.57 5.83 -17.76
C PRO A 605 11.66 5.59 -16.56
N TYR A 606 10.65 6.44 -16.39
CA TYR A 606 9.69 6.35 -15.31
C TYR A 606 8.24 6.50 -15.80
N PRO A 607 7.31 5.64 -15.32
CA PRO A 607 7.55 4.40 -14.55
C PRO A 607 8.24 3.30 -15.42
N PRO A 608 8.94 2.29 -14.86
CA PRO A 608 9.01 1.89 -13.45
C PRO A 608 10.31 2.29 -12.71
N GLY A 609 11.24 3.03 -13.34
CA GLY A 609 12.53 3.35 -12.71
C GLY A 609 13.59 2.24 -12.85
N ILE A 610 13.51 1.43 -13.91
CA ILE A 610 14.58 0.49 -14.28
C ILE A 610 15.70 1.27 -14.98
N PRO A 611 16.97 1.16 -14.54
CA PRO A 611 18.06 1.90 -15.15
C PRO A 611 18.38 1.44 -16.57
N VAL A 612 18.26 2.37 -17.52
CA VAL A 612 18.81 2.21 -18.88
C VAL A 612 20.31 2.45 -18.83
N MET A 613 20.74 3.50 -18.14
CA MET A 613 22.16 3.79 -17.90
C MET A 613 22.50 3.64 -16.42
N ILE A 614 23.59 2.91 -16.15
CA ILE A 614 24.14 2.73 -14.81
C ILE A 614 25.52 3.37 -14.74
N PRO A 615 25.85 4.12 -13.67
CA PRO A 615 27.18 4.66 -13.48
C PRO A 615 28.26 3.57 -13.54
N GLY A 616 29.30 3.82 -14.34
CA GLY A 616 30.43 2.91 -14.52
C GLY A 616 30.38 2.06 -15.78
N GLU A 617 29.25 2.03 -16.47
CA GLU A 617 29.10 1.41 -17.78
C GLU A 617 29.45 2.36 -18.92
N ILE A 618 29.83 1.81 -20.07
CA ILE A 618 30.01 2.60 -21.30
C ILE A 618 28.64 3.02 -21.84
N ILE A 619 28.49 4.31 -22.15
CA ILE A 619 27.29 4.84 -22.80
C ILE A 619 27.27 4.38 -24.27
N THR A 620 26.23 3.65 -24.65
CA THR A 620 25.98 3.17 -26.01
C THR A 620 24.99 4.06 -26.75
N GLU A 621 25.08 4.11 -28.07
CA GLU A 621 24.13 4.81 -28.94
C GLU A 621 22.69 4.29 -28.77
N SER A 622 22.50 2.96 -28.72
CA SER A 622 21.19 2.33 -28.51
C SER A 622 20.48 2.78 -27.23
N ALA A 623 21.22 2.94 -26.14
CA ALA A 623 20.69 3.44 -24.87
C ALA A 623 20.24 4.91 -24.96
N LEU A 624 21.00 5.75 -25.66
CA LEU A 624 20.66 7.15 -25.87
C LEU A 624 19.41 7.29 -26.77
N ASP A 625 19.38 6.55 -27.88
CA ASP A 625 18.24 6.54 -28.82
C ASP A 625 16.94 6.10 -28.13
N TYR A 626 17.01 5.07 -27.29
CA TYR A 626 15.88 4.61 -26.50
C TYR A 626 15.35 5.69 -25.55
N LEU A 627 16.24 6.40 -24.84
CA LEU A 627 15.82 7.50 -23.94
C LEU A 627 15.15 8.64 -24.70
N VAL A 628 15.68 9.01 -25.87
CA VAL A 628 15.09 10.04 -26.75
C VAL A 628 13.71 9.59 -27.23
N GLN A 629 13.55 8.33 -27.61
CA GLN A 629 12.28 7.78 -28.07
C GLN A 629 11.22 7.82 -26.97
N VAL A 630 11.54 7.29 -25.77
CA VAL A 630 10.64 7.32 -24.61
C VAL A 630 10.17 8.74 -24.34
N LYS A 631 11.10 9.70 -24.32
CA LYS A 631 10.78 11.11 -24.09
C LYS A 631 9.91 11.71 -25.20
N SER A 632 10.20 11.40 -26.46
CA SER A 632 9.40 11.89 -27.61
C SER A 632 7.96 11.38 -27.59
N LYS A 633 7.72 10.25 -26.92
CA LYS A 633 6.41 9.62 -26.75
C LYS A 633 5.71 10.02 -25.44
N GLY A 634 6.28 10.96 -24.67
CA GLY A 634 5.68 11.48 -23.45
C GLY A 634 6.12 10.78 -22.16
N GLY A 635 7.04 9.82 -22.24
CA GLY A 635 7.65 9.20 -21.07
C GLY A 635 8.54 10.17 -20.28
N VAL A 636 8.57 9.99 -18.95
CA VAL A 636 9.41 10.80 -18.07
C VAL A 636 10.77 10.13 -17.91
N ILE A 637 11.85 10.90 -18.03
CA ILE A 637 13.21 10.42 -17.73
C ILE A 637 13.63 10.98 -16.38
N SER A 638 14.01 10.09 -15.47
CA SER A 638 14.46 10.40 -14.11
C SER A 638 15.95 10.10 -13.95
N GLY A 639 16.61 10.81 -13.03
CA GLY A 639 18.00 10.59 -12.64
C GLY A 639 19.06 11.24 -13.55
N ALA A 640 18.68 11.84 -14.67
CA ALA A 640 19.57 12.68 -15.48
C ALA A 640 19.73 14.08 -14.85
N ALA A 641 20.96 14.59 -14.72
CA ALA A 641 21.21 15.95 -14.23
C ALA A 641 20.66 17.02 -15.18
N ASP A 642 20.59 16.72 -16.48
CA ASP A 642 19.91 17.53 -17.48
C ASP A 642 18.60 16.83 -17.91
N PRO A 643 17.43 17.27 -17.40
CA PRO A 643 16.14 16.71 -17.79
C PRO A 643 15.84 16.87 -19.28
N LEU A 644 16.50 17.81 -19.97
CA LEU A 644 16.35 17.99 -21.41
C LEU A 644 17.12 16.93 -22.21
N LEU A 645 18.03 16.17 -21.59
CA LEU A 645 18.96 15.27 -22.27
C LEU A 645 19.80 15.99 -23.34
N SER A 646 20.12 17.28 -23.15
CA SER A 646 21.07 17.98 -24.03
C SER A 646 22.52 17.67 -23.66
N SER A 647 22.73 17.25 -22.42
CA SER A 647 24.01 16.87 -21.86
C SER A 647 23.88 15.67 -20.91
N ILE A 648 24.99 14.96 -20.71
CA ILE A 648 25.10 13.79 -19.82
C ILE A 648 26.35 13.97 -18.96
N VAL A 649 26.27 13.58 -17.69
CA VAL A 649 27.44 13.55 -16.80
C VAL A 649 28.17 12.21 -16.97
N VAL A 650 29.47 12.29 -17.19
CA VAL A 650 30.38 11.16 -17.41
C VAL A 650 31.52 11.18 -16.39
N CYS A 651 32.09 10.02 -16.09
CA CYS A 651 33.25 9.91 -15.21
C CYS A 651 34.53 10.39 -15.91
N ASP A 652 35.39 11.09 -15.18
CA ASP A 652 36.74 11.45 -15.61
C ASP A 652 37.64 10.23 -15.53
N GLY A 653 37.66 9.43 -16.59
CA GLY A 653 38.56 8.29 -16.72
C GLY A 653 39.15 8.27 -18.13
N GLN A 654 40.47 8.45 -18.24
CA GLN A 654 41.19 7.91 -19.39
C GLN A 654 40.98 6.39 -19.38
N VAL A 655 40.66 5.83 -20.54
CA VAL A 655 40.64 4.38 -20.77
C VAL A 655 42.07 3.86 -20.55
N ASN A 656 42.42 3.53 -19.31
CA ASN A 656 43.63 2.76 -19.04
C ASN A 656 43.32 1.32 -19.43
N CYS A 657 43.52 1.00 -20.71
CA CYS A 657 43.74 -0.36 -21.15
C CYS A 657 45.02 -0.86 -20.48
N SER A 658 44.89 -1.63 -19.42
CA SER A 658 45.95 -2.50 -18.90
C SER A 658 45.63 -3.94 -19.21
#